data_AF-A0A1S5Y144-F1
#
_entry.id   AF-A0A1S5Y144-F1
#
_cell.length_a   1.000
_cell.length_b   1.000
_cell.length_c   1.000
_cell.angle_alpha   90.00
_cell.angle_beta   90.00
_cell.angle_gamma   90.00
#
_symmetry.space_group_name_H-M   'P 1'
#
loop_
_entity.id
_entity.type
_entity.pdbx_description
1 polymer ?
#
loop_
_entity_poly.entity_id
_entity_poly.type
_entity_poly.pdbx_seq_one_letter_code
_entity_poly.pdbx_strand_id
1 'polypeptide(L)'
;MTTSRTLVSTASQTCLWRRRLGILFVALCGVFAAFVPAASAAPEAHVLRVDPRASTKSGNPVITTVVELQQSKRISQATAHCATLQKAAHLACLAEALEKPLYSNIPFPQDKAIFSVTVDGSDRPAKLLSVEEWGKSQKQPGVGTAWLILIDADARMRDGFDDARTLADAFVSSMGPNDIVNVMFFNDRQVFSDSTWLSAAKKNQAAAFIRSVPDTIRSSGRNRPLLTIIKNAATDGFKALGNVGQSVEVPLHQAMVVLSTGFGGTDPSTTGPGALQLSEYMTNGRFPEDNSALPKTPVPVISVYFPPKTFDEFANNSLEFMQGMANPQIGGFFNVMQAGEGGRSKNIVKAVRTRFSKMFIVKWRVSCIAPSVSQTFKLLFKDTDPPIVPDATFKDVPLGIDPTTWPLDVDIARTQASAKEGIYPGGTFKVFGDFCWGGDSSRAEVYFLPAGQTPPAEMTGGDIDQAKRAQQELIAQGMRGEVLQTADTFAEFRAPDNDKLIHGSGSSAVARFVLYDNKAARASGVTAESIVSLPAHSAPFPVLFVLIGLLGVVIVGLVVVLLTRGGGKKRTTTAARAQPAPVMAGGPAPVMAGGYGGAPQVGPPPAVVNRAVLQGPFGALNVVPGMEMRLGRDGASCALLVADPSVSSFHATVKLEGGQLWVRDENSNNGTYVGGARLAPGQWTPLNHGSSVRFGPLEFMIRFE
;
A
#
# COMPACT_ATOMS: atom_id res chain seq x y z
N MET A 1 84.66 -18.86 51.91
CA MET A 1 83.84 -19.67 50.99
C MET A 1 82.58 -18.85 50.67
N THR A 2 82.26 -18.47 49.43
CA THR A 2 81.70 -19.30 48.34
C THR A 2 80.49 -20.13 48.80
N THR A 3 79.28 -20.02 48.22
CA THR A 3 78.89 -19.32 46.97
C THR A 3 77.41 -18.95 46.93
N SER A 4 77.07 -17.73 46.50
CA SER A 4 75.90 -17.47 45.64
C SER A 4 75.97 -16.05 45.04
N ARG A 5 75.39 -15.83 43.86
CA ARG A 5 75.63 -14.62 43.04
C ARG A 5 74.37 -14.22 42.26
N THR A 6 74.17 -12.91 42.04
CA THR A 6 73.32 -12.29 40.99
C THR A 6 71.87 -12.79 40.82
N LEU A 7 70.88 -12.01 41.30
CA LEU A 7 69.54 -11.93 40.69
C LEU A 7 68.69 -10.71 41.12
N VAL A 8 69.25 -9.49 41.06
CA VAL A 8 68.52 -8.23 41.38
C VAL A 8 68.74 -7.18 40.29
N SER A 9 68.16 -7.38 39.09
CA SER A 9 68.23 -6.39 38.00
C SER A 9 67.09 -6.43 36.95
N THR A 10 66.05 -7.25 37.13
CA THR A 10 65.04 -7.51 36.07
C THR A 10 63.59 -7.15 36.45
N ALA A 11 63.30 -6.88 37.73
CA ALA A 11 61.92 -6.65 38.20
C ALA A 11 61.34 -5.25 37.88
N SER A 12 62.18 -4.25 37.59
CA SER A 12 61.72 -2.84 37.45
C SER A 12 61.15 -2.51 36.06
N GLN A 13 61.81 -2.97 34.98
CA GLN A 13 61.44 -2.57 33.61
C GLN A 13 60.12 -3.20 33.13
N THR A 14 59.80 -4.43 33.56
CA THR A 14 58.58 -5.15 33.14
C THR A 14 57.29 -4.52 33.68
N CYS A 15 57.33 -3.86 34.84
CA CYS A 15 56.16 -3.21 35.43
C CYS A 15 55.74 -1.93 34.68
N LEU A 16 56.71 -1.17 34.17
CA LEU A 16 56.46 0.05 33.39
C LEU A 16 55.84 -0.23 32.01
N TRP A 17 56.29 -1.29 31.33
CA TRP A 17 55.71 -1.71 30.04
C TRP A 17 54.25 -2.17 30.19
N ARG A 18 53.92 -2.97 31.22
CA ARG A 18 52.52 -3.40 31.45
C ARG A 18 51.57 -2.23 31.71
N ARG A 19 52.00 -1.19 32.45
CA ARG A 19 51.18 0.03 32.63
C ARG A 19 50.99 0.80 31.33
N ARG A 20 52.02 0.93 30.48
CA ARG A 20 51.89 1.64 29.19
C ARG A 20 51.02 0.90 28.18
N LEU A 21 51.13 -0.43 28.06
CA LEU A 21 50.21 -1.22 27.22
C LEU A 21 48.76 -1.15 27.73
N GLY A 22 48.53 -1.24 29.04
CA GLY A 22 47.18 -1.14 29.61
C GLY A 22 46.50 0.20 29.31
N ILE A 23 47.24 1.32 29.44
CA ILE A 23 46.73 2.65 29.09
C ILE A 23 46.45 2.76 27.58
N LEU A 24 47.31 2.20 26.72
CA LEU A 24 47.08 2.20 25.27
C LEU A 24 45.85 1.36 24.87
N PHE A 25 45.62 0.22 25.52
CA PHE A 25 44.44 -0.62 25.27
C PHE A 25 43.14 0.07 25.71
N VAL A 26 43.13 0.70 26.89
CA VAL A 26 41.98 1.49 27.36
C VAL A 26 41.72 2.69 26.44
N ALA A 27 42.78 3.34 25.94
CA ALA A 27 42.64 4.42 24.95
C ALA A 27 42.06 3.93 23.62
N LEU A 28 42.54 2.80 23.08
CA LEU A 28 41.97 2.21 21.84
C LEU A 28 40.51 1.80 22.03
N CYS A 29 40.16 1.15 23.14
CA CYS A 29 38.77 0.81 23.44
C CYS A 29 37.89 2.06 23.59
N GLY A 30 38.40 3.15 24.18
CA GLY A 30 37.71 4.44 24.24
C GLY A 30 37.46 5.06 22.87
N VAL A 31 38.45 4.98 21.95
CA VAL A 31 38.30 5.48 20.57
C VAL A 31 37.33 4.62 19.75
N PHE A 32 37.33 3.30 19.90
CA PHE A 32 36.33 2.44 19.25
C PHE A 32 34.92 2.64 19.84
N ALA A 33 34.78 2.89 21.14
CA ALA A 33 33.49 3.22 21.76
C ALA A 33 32.93 4.58 21.28
N ALA A 34 33.79 5.53 20.88
CA ALA A 34 33.38 6.83 20.35
C ALA A 34 32.78 6.77 18.92
N PHE A 35 32.93 5.64 18.21
CA PHE A 35 32.42 5.43 16.85
C PHE A 35 31.38 4.30 16.76
N VAL A 36 30.59 4.08 17.81
CA VAL A 36 29.28 3.44 17.66
C VAL A 36 28.32 4.49 17.11
N PRO A 37 27.89 4.44 15.83
CA PRO A 37 26.88 5.36 15.33
C PRO A 37 25.58 5.15 16.13
N ALA A 38 24.90 6.24 16.47
CA ALA A 38 23.63 6.16 17.18
C ALA A 38 22.62 5.39 16.31
N ALA A 39 22.34 4.14 16.70
CA ALA A 39 21.61 3.17 15.89
C ALA A 39 20.09 3.44 15.92
N SER A 40 19.68 4.56 15.32
CA SER A 40 18.31 4.84 14.90
C SER A 40 17.74 3.68 14.09
N ALA A 41 16.43 3.50 14.13
CA ALA A 41 15.75 2.59 13.21
C ALA A 41 15.90 3.07 11.75
N ALA A 42 15.58 2.21 10.78
CA ALA A 42 15.24 2.71 9.45
C ALA A 42 14.04 3.68 9.55
N PRO A 43 13.89 4.63 8.62
CA PRO A 43 12.62 5.30 8.41
C PRO A 43 11.49 4.29 8.17
N GLU A 44 10.35 4.52 8.79
CA GLU A 44 9.14 3.73 8.57
C GLU A 44 8.02 4.65 8.06
N ALA A 45 7.30 4.17 7.03
CA ALA A 45 6.03 4.74 6.64
C ALA A 45 4.89 3.85 7.15
N HIS A 46 3.86 4.46 7.73
CA HIS A 46 2.65 3.77 8.17
C HIS A 46 1.42 4.50 7.62
N VAL A 47 0.58 3.80 6.86
CA VAL A 47 -0.70 4.32 6.39
C VAL A 47 -1.70 4.25 7.55
N LEU A 48 -2.36 5.36 7.86
CA LEU A 48 -3.34 5.46 8.96
C LEU A 48 -4.78 5.54 8.44
N ARG A 49 -4.95 5.85 7.14
CA ARG A 49 -6.25 5.89 6.46
C ARG A 49 -6.04 5.73 4.96
N VAL A 50 -6.92 4.96 4.32
CA VAL A 50 -7.20 5.05 2.88
C VAL A 50 -8.66 5.50 2.74
N ASP A 51 -8.89 6.67 2.11
CA ASP A 51 -10.21 7.31 2.05
C ASP A 51 -10.60 7.69 0.60
N PRO A 52 -11.66 7.10 0.04
CA PRO A 52 -12.10 7.38 -1.31
C PRO A 52 -13.15 8.51 -1.42
N ARG A 53 -13.55 9.18 -0.32
CA ARG A 53 -14.61 10.23 -0.36
C ARG A 53 -14.26 11.47 -1.18
N ALA A 54 -13.05 11.54 -1.75
CA ALA A 54 -12.65 12.56 -2.71
C ALA A 54 -13.16 12.27 -4.13
N SER A 55 -13.21 11.00 -4.56
CA SER A 55 -13.63 10.64 -5.94
C SER A 55 -15.10 10.95 -6.20
N THR A 56 -15.96 10.69 -5.21
CA THR A 56 -17.42 10.91 -5.28
C THR A 56 -17.82 12.37 -5.53
N LYS A 57 -16.90 13.32 -5.38
CA LYS A 57 -17.12 14.76 -5.63
C LYS A 57 -16.51 15.27 -6.95
N SER A 58 -15.59 14.53 -7.57
CA SER A 58 -14.84 14.97 -8.75
C SER A 58 -15.03 14.08 -9.99
N GLY A 59 -15.76 12.96 -9.87
CA GLY A 59 -15.85 11.92 -10.90
C GLY A 59 -14.56 11.09 -11.01
N ASN A 60 -13.41 11.75 -11.13
CA ASN A 60 -12.10 11.10 -11.21
C ASN A 60 -11.83 10.17 -9.99
N PRO A 61 -11.23 8.99 -10.20
CA PRO A 61 -10.96 8.02 -9.14
C PRO A 61 -9.79 8.47 -8.24
N VAL A 62 -10.06 9.41 -7.32
CA VAL A 62 -9.07 9.98 -6.40
C VAL A 62 -9.22 9.35 -5.00
N ILE A 63 -8.14 8.72 -4.53
CA ILE A 63 -7.99 8.21 -3.16
C ILE A 63 -7.11 9.19 -2.37
N THR A 64 -7.53 9.50 -1.14
CA THR A 64 -6.74 10.27 -0.18
C THR A 64 -6.21 9.32 0.90
N THR A 65 -4.90 9.33 1.12
CA THR A 65 -4.27 8.56 2.21
C THR A 65 -3.73 9.48 3.29
N VAL A 66 -3.88 9.08 4.56
CA VAL A 66 -3.11 9.67 5.68
C VAL A 66 -1.92 8.76 5.95
N VAL A 67 -0.71 9.31 5.99
CA VAL A 67 0.55 8.57 6.16
C VAL A 67 1.38 9.24 7.24
N GLU A 68 1.82 8.49 8.26
CA GLU A 68 2.92 8.93 9.12
C GLU A 68 4.25 8.43 8.51
N LEU A 69 5.26 9.29 8.42
CA LEU A 69 6.59 8.96 7.91
C LEU A 69 7.65 9.56 8.83
N GLN A 70 8.40 8.69 9.51
CA GLN A 70 9.33 9.09 10.57
C GLN A 70 10.44 8.08 10.76
N GLN A 71 11.52 8.50 11.42
CA GLN A 71 12.53 7.59 11.97
C GLN A 71 12.40 7.57 13.49
N SER A 72 12.09 6.40 14.05
CA SER A 72 11.90 6.22 15.49
C SER A 72 13.24 6.16 16.24
N LYS A 73 13.30 6.81 17.41
CA LYS A 73 14.42 6.74 18.36
C LYS A 73 14.11 5.72 19.44
N ARG A 74 15.14 5.06 19.97
CA ARG A 74 14.98 4.03 21.02
C ARG A 74 14.55 4.68 22.33
N ILE A 75 13.40 4.30 22.87
CA ILE A 75 12.89 4.80 24.17
C ILE A 75 13.96 4.61 25.26
N SER A 76 14.59 3.43 25.30
CA SER A 76 15.68 3.11 26.24
C SER A 76 16.90 4.01 26.14
N GLN A 77 17.18 4.64 24.99
CA GLN A 77 18.24 5.63 24.85
C GLN A 77 17.82 6.99 25.44
N ALA A 78 16.56 7.38 25.25
CA ALA A 78 16.02 8.61 25.85
C ALA A 78 15.92 8.50 27.39
N THR A 79 15.53 7.34 27.91
CA THR A 79 15.29 7.11 29.35
C THR A 79 16.50 6.56 30.12
N ALA A 80 17.62 6.21 29.46
CA ALA A 80 18.80 5.60 30.09
C ALA A 80 19.30 6.35 31.34
N HIS A 81 19.28 7.68 31.30
CA HIS A 81 19.73 8.54 32.40
C HIS A 81 18.82 8.49 33.65
N CYS A 82 17.58 8.03 33.50
CA CYS A 82 16.65 7.82 34.62
C CYS A 82 16.88 6.51 35.38
N ALA A 83 17.65 5.56 34.82
CA ALA A 83 17.78 4.21 35.36
C ALA A 83 18.50 4.12 36.74
N THR A 84 19.20 5.18 37.15
CA THR A 84 19.82 5.29 38.48
C THR A 84 18.90 5.88 39.54
N LEU A 85 17.74 6.43 39.15
CA LEU A 85 16.74 7.01 40.04
C LEU A 85 15.76 5.93 40.52
N GLN A 86 15.04 6.23 41.61
CA GLN A 86 14.07 5.30 42.22
C GLN A 86 12.71 5.97 42.44
N LYS A 87 11.64 5.15 42.45
CA LYS A 87 10.26 5.52 42.78
C LYS A 87 9.82 6.81 42.05
N ALA A 88 9.25 7.79 42.77
CA ALA A 88 8.74 9.04 42.18
C ALA A 88 9.78 9.84 41.37
N ALA A 89 11.06 9.81 41.77
CA ALA A 89 12.13 10.49 41.02
C ALA A 89 12.41 9.81 39.67
N HIS A 90 12.32 8.48 39.61
CA HIS A 90 12.40 7.73 38.36
C HIS A 90 11.22 8.07 37.44
N LEU A 91 9.99 8.03 37.97
CA LEU A 91 8.77 8.30 37.20
C LEU A 91 8.72 9.74 36.67
N ALA A 92 9.12 10.73 37.47
CA ALA A 92 9.24 12.12 37.02
C ALA A 92 10.24 12.26 35.86
N CYS A 93 11.42 11.65 35.98
CA CYS A 93 12.47 11.64 34.95
C CYS A 93 12.01 10.94 33.67
N LEU A 94 11.40 9.74 33.78
CA LEU A 94 10.81 9.04 32.63
C LEU A 94 9.85 9.96 31.90
N ALA A 95 8.94 10.60 32.62
CA ALA A 95 7.91 11.41 32.01
C ALA A 95 8.46 12.68 31.33
N GLU A 96 9.47 13.34 31.90
CA GLU A 96 10.16 14.45 31.24
C GLU A 96 10.98 14.00 30.02
N ALA A 97 11.52 12.78 30.03
CA ALA A 97 12.22 12.18 28.90
C ALA A 97 11.26 11.78 27.76
N LEU A 98 10.07 11.28 28.08
CA LEU A 98 9.04 10.85 27.13
C LEU A 98 8.29 12.03 26.46
N GLU A 99 8.19 13.19 27.13
CA GLU A 99 7.65 14.43 26.53
C GLU A 99 8.53 15.01 25.40
N LYS A 100 9.79 14.57 25.26
CA LYS A 100 10.74 15.03 24.24
C LYS A 100 10.57 14.22 22.94
N PRO A 101 10.77 14.79 21.73
CA PRO A 101 10.51 14.06 20.48
C PRO A 101 11.34 12.78 20.29
N LEU A 102 10.69 11.63 20.51
CA LEU A 102 11.24 10.27 20.33
C LEU A 102 11.29 9.80 18.86
N TYR A 103 11.19 10.74 17.92
CA TYR A 103 11.20 10.51 16.47
C TYR A 103 12.00 11.62 15.75
N SER A 104 12.32 11.39 14.49
CA SER A 104 12.83 12.39 13.53
C SER A 104 11.86 12.51 12.37
N ASN A 105 11.49 13.74 12.01
CA ASN A 105 10.64 14.00 10.84
C ASN A 105 11.43 13.78 9.55
N ILE A 106 10.80 13.17 8.55
CA ILE A 106 11.40 12.92 7.24
C ILE A 106 10.52 13.55 6.15
N PRO A 107 11.08 14.35 5.22
CA PRO A 107 10.30 14.86 4.09
C PRO A 107 9.78 13.72 3.23
N PHE A 108 8.50 13.77 2.85
CA PHE A 108 7.91 12.74 1.98
C PHE A 108 8.54 12.79 0.57
N PRO A 109 9.21 11.71 0.11
CA PRO A 109 9.95 11.73 -1.15
C PRO A 109 9.02 11.47 -2.34
N GLN A 110 8.41 12.55 -2.83
CA GLN A 110 7.31 12.52 -3.81
C GLN A 110 7.66 11.82 -5.13
N ASP A 111 8.91 11.94 -5.56
CA ASP A 111 9.50 11.35 -6.76
C ASP A 111 9.74 9.82 -6.65
N LYS A 112 9.78 9.31 -5.42
CA LYS A 112 10.17 7.92 -5.09
C LYS A 112 9.05 7.09 -4.47
N ALA A 113 7.98 7.74 -4.04
CA ALA A 113 6.82 7.11 -3.42
C ALA A 113 5.91 6.47 -4.48
N ILE A 114 5.65 5.17 -4.32
CA ILE A 114 4.75 4.39 -5.17
C ILE A 114 3.62 3.85 -4.29
N PHE A 115 2.46 4.48 -4.34
CA PHE A 115 1.22 3.85 -3.90
C PHE A 115 0.70 2.94 -5.01
N SER A 116 0.28 1.73 -4.70
CA SER A 116 -0.21 0.77 -5.69
C SER A 116 -1.42 -0.01 -5.20
N VAL A 117 -2.31 -0.38 -6.12
CA VAL A 117 -3.48 -1.22 -5.89
C VAL A 117 -3.27 -2.59 -6.53
N THR A 118 -3.51 -3.66 -5.80
CA THR A 118 -3.42 -5.02 -6.36
C THR A 118 -4.68 -5.30 -7.17
N VAL A 119 -4.54 -5.49 -8.50
CA VAL A 119 -5.62 -5.82 -9.44
C VAL A 119 -5.19 -7.04 -10.25
N ASP A 120 -6.06 -8.06 -10.36
CA ASP A 120 -5.74 -9.32 -11.06
C ASP A 120 -4.43 -9.99 -10.54
N GLY A 121 -4.15 -9.85 -9.24
CA GLY A 121 -2.92 -10.36 -8.60
C GLY A 121 -1.65 -9.54 -8.89
N SER A 122 -1.73 -8.47 -9.69
CA SER A 122 -0.61 -7.60 -10.07
C SER A 122 -0.74 -6.22 -9.41
N ASP A 123 0.37 -5.64 -8.96
CA ASP A 123 0.36 -4.28 -8.38
C ASP A 123 0.35 -3.21 -9.48
N ARG A 124 -0.74 -2.44 -9.56
CA ARG A 124 -0.89 -1.31 -10.47
C ARG A 124 -0.56 0.00 -9.72
N PRO A 125 0.45 0.78 -10.14
CA PRO A 125 0.81 2.02 -9.47
C PRO A 125 -0.25 3.11 -9.69
N ALA A 126 -0.54 3.87 -8.63
CA ALA A 126 -1.38 5.04 -8.65
C ALA A 126 -0.55 6.30 -8.96
N LYS A 127 -1.18 7.30 -9.57
CA LYS A 127 -0.54 8.55 -9.99
C LYS A 127 -0.63 9.58 -8.88
N LEU A 128 0.51 10.03 -8.36
CA LEU A 128 0.55 11.07 -7.33
C LEU A 128 -0.05 12.39 -7.84
N LEU A 129 -0.90 13.05 -7.04
CA LEU A 129 -1.51 14.34 -7.36
C LEU A 129 -1.06 15.47 -6.43
N SER A 130 -1.02 15.24 -5.11
CA SER A 130 -0.47 16.20 -4.14
C SER A 130 -0.03 15.51 -2.85
N VAL A 131 0.92 16.15 -2.15
CA VAL A 131 1.35 15.82 -0.78
C VAL A 131 1.26 17.08 0.07
N GLU A 132 0.65 16.98 1.24
CA GLU A 132 0.40 18.10 2.14
C GLU A 132 0.71 17.70 3.60
N GLU A 133 1.37 18.57 4.37
CA GLU A 133 1.52 18.34 5.83
C GLU A 133 0.18 18.54 6.55
N TRP A 134 -0.22 17.57 7.36
CA TRP A 134 -1.45 17.56 8.14
C TRP A 134 -1.67 18.85 8.94
N GLY A 135 -0.64 19.33 9.63
CA GLY A 135 -0.67 20.57 10.42
C GLY A 135 -0.94 21.85 9.60
N LYS A 136 -0.72 21.82 8.28
CA LYS A 136 -1.02 22.94 7.37
C LYS A 136 -2.44 22.82 6.79
N SER A 137 -2.95 21.60 6.63
CA SER A 137 -4.25 21.33 5.99
C SER A 137 -5.44 21.22 6.95
N GLN A 138 -5.27 21.44 8.27
CA GLN A 138 -6.35 21.39 9.28
C GLN A 138 -7.57 22.32 9.05
N LYS A 139 -7.52 23.21 8.06
CA LYS A 139 -8.65 24.06 7.63
C LYS A 139 -9.49 23.44 6.50
N GLN A 140 -9.03 22.37 5.86
CA GLN A 140 -9.80 21.66 4.84
C GLN A 140 -10.87 20.77 5.50
N PRO A 141 -12.06 20.60 4.89
CA PRO A 141 -13.09 19.71 5.42
C PRO A 141 -12.58 18.28 5.67
N GLY A 142 -13.01 17.67 6.77
CA GLY A 142 -12.60 16.31 7.16
C GLY A 142 -11.16 16.16 7.67
N VAL A 143 -10.30 17.17 7.58
CA VAL A 143 -8.94 17.12 8.14
C VAL A 143 -8.97 17.41 9.65
N GLY A 144 -9.25 16.37 10.42
CA GLY A 144 -9.35 16.37 11.88
C GLY A 144 -9.09 14.98 12.47
N THR A 145 -9.17 14.86 13.79
CA THR A 145 -9.03 13.59 14.51
C THR A 145 -10.28 13.28 15.31
N ALA A 146 -10.77 12.05 15.20
CA ALA A 146 -11.76 11.47 16.09
C ALA A 146 -11.06 10.93 17.34
N TRP A 147 -11.25 11.61 18.46
CA TRP A 147 -10.64 11.29 19.75
C TRP A 147 -11.58 10.44 20.61
N LEU A 148 -11.24 9.18 20.88
CA LEU A 148 -11.89 8.40 21.92
C LEU A 148 -11.09 8.53 23.22
N ILE A 149 -11.64 9.18 24.26
CA ILE A 149 -10.96 9.41 25.54
C ILE A 149 -11.58 8.50 26.60
N LEU A 150 -10.84 7.48 27.01
CA LEU A 150 -11.22 6.55 28.07
C LEU A 150 -10.60 7.02 29.39
N ILE A 151 -11.45 7.38 30.36
CA ILE A 151 -11.04 7.82 31.69
C ILE A 151 -11.39 6.72 32.70
N ASP A 152 -10.36 6.18 33.34
CA ASP A 152 -10.50 5.28 34.47
C ASP A 152 -11.07 6.05 35.67
N ALA A 153 -12.26 5.67 36.11
CA ALA A 153 -12.92 6.23 37.29
C ALA A 153 -12.81 5.31 38.50
N ASP A 154 -11.99 4.26 38.47
CA ASP A 154 -11.84 3.34 39.60
C ASP A 154 -11.15 3.98 40.81
N ALA A 155 -11.60 3.65 42.02
CA ALA A 155 -11.06 4.19 43.29
C ALA A 155 -9.56 3.94 43.55
N ARG A 156 -8.86 3.12 42.74
CA ARG A 156 -7.39 3.04 42.73
C ARG A 156 -6.71 4.27 42.13
N MET A 157 -7.38 5.04 41.26
CA MET A 157 -6.88 6.31 40.71
C MET A 157 -6.68 7.36 41.80
N ARG A 158 -7.63 7.42 42.76
CA ARG A 158 -7.66 8.38 43.87
C ARG A 158 -7.38 9.82 43.36
N ASP A 159 -6.46 10.50 44.03
CA ASP A 159 -5.92 11.82 43.75
C ASP A 159 -5.54 12.03 42.27
N GLY A 160 -5.10 11.00 41.54
CA GLY A 160 -4.74 11.07 40.12
C GLY A 160 -5.94 11.14 39.16
N PHE A 161 -7.17 10.93 39.64
CA PHE A 161 -8.39 11.09 38.86
C PHE A 161 -8.61 12.55 38.42
N ASP A 162 -8.25 13.52 39.25
CA ASP A 162 -8.38 14.94 38.93
C ASP A 162 -7.36 15.38 37.88
N ASP A 163 -6.14 14.84 37.94
CA ASP A 163 -5.12 15.04 36.91
C ASP A 163 -5.56 14.38 35.58
N ALA A 164 -6.16 13.18 35.62
CA ALA A 164 -6.72 12.51 34.45
C ALA A 164 -7.87 13.31 33.81
N ARG A 165 -8.82 13.83 34.61
CA ARG A 165 -9.88 14.73 34.11
C ARG A 165 -9.31 16.03 33.54
N THR A 166 -8.27 16.59 34.17
CA THR A 166 -7.55 17.77 33.67
C THR A 166 -6.88 17.51 32.31
N LEU A 167 -6.30 16.32 32.13
CA LEU A 167 -5.72 15.89 30.85
C LEU A 167 -6.77 15.67 29.76
N ALA A 168 -7.91 15.06 30.10
CA ALA A 168 -9.03 14.92 29.18
C ALA A 168 -9.58 16.28 28.72
N ASP A 169 -9.79 17.23 29.65
CA ASP A 169 -10.24 18.59 29.30
C ASP A 169 -9.19 19.34 28.48
N ALA A 170 -7.89 19.11 28.73
CA ALA A 170 -6.81 19.65 27.89
C ALA A 170 -6.83 19.10 26.46
N PHE A 171 -7.15 17.82 26.25
CA PHE A 171 -7.36 17.26 24.91
C PHE A 171 -8.59 17.89 24.22
N VAL A 172 -9.75 17.93 24.89
CA VAL A 172 -10.99 18.58 24.39
C VAL A 172 -10.76 20.05 24.06
N SER A 173 -10.04 20.78 24.90
CA SER A 173 -9.69 22.19 24.70
C SER A 173 -8.74 22.42 23.52
N SER A 174 -8.00 21.39 23.08
CA SER A 174 -7.06 21.44 21.95
C SER A 174 -7.67 21.08 20.59
N MET A 175 -8.95 20.72 20.54
CA MET A 175 -9.64 20.26 19.33
C MET A 175 -9.58 21.29 18.18
N GLY A 176 -9.24 20.80 16.99
CA GLY A 176 -9.30 21.54 15.74
C GLY A 176 -10.74 21.64 15.20
N PRO A 177 -11.00 22.42 14.14
CA PRO A 177 -12.36 22.68 13.66
C PRO A 177 -13.09 21.42 13.15
N ASN A 178 -12.35 20.46 12.58
CA ASN A 178 -12.88 19.17 12.12
C ASN A 178 -12.68 18.03 13.15
N ASP A 179 -12.16 18.31 14.35
CA ASP A 179 -11.99 17.27 15.36
C ASP A 179 -13.35 16.92 15.98
N ILE A 180 -13.50 15.65 16.35
CA ILE A 180 -14.64 15.12 17.11
C ILE A 180 -14.11 14.36 18.32
N VAL A 181 -14.89 14.27 19.39
CA VAL A 181 -14.50 13.57 20.62
C VAL A 181 -15.65 12.73 21.15
N ASN A 182 -15.34 11.53 21.64
CA ASN A 182 -16.18 10.82 22.58
C ASN A 182 -15.37 10.62 23.88
N VAL A 183 -15.96 10.94 25.02
CA VAL A 183 -15.40 10.69 26.34
C VAL A 183 -16.20 9.58 27.01
N MET A 184 -15.52 8.53 27.45
CA MET A 184 -16.12 7.44 28.21
C MET A 184 -15.48 7.33 29.59
N PHE A 185 -16.29 7.12 30.62
CA PHE A 185 -15.81 6.73 31.95
C PHE A 185 -16.06 5.22 32.18
N PHE A 186 -15.04 4.54 32.68
CA PHE A 186 -15.10 3.10 32.99
C PHE A 186 -14.62 2.80 34.42
N ASN A 187 -15.14 1.72 34.99
CA ASN A 187 -14.81 1.26 36.34
C ASN A 187 -14.07 -0.09 36.30
N ASP A 188 -14.10 -0.86 37.39
CA ASP A 188 -13.50 -2.19 37.49
C ASP A 188 -14.17 -3.27 36.63
N ARG A 189 -15.33 -2.99 36.03
CA ARG A 189 -16.15 -3.96 35.30
C ARG A 189 -16.44 -3.57 33.85
N GLN A 190 -16.74 -2.31 33.58
CA GLN A 190 -17.25 -1.85 32.28
C GLN A 190 -17.19 -0.32 32.13
N VAL A 191 -17.45 0.16 30.90
CA VAL A 191 -17.93 1.54 30.68
C VAL A 191 -19.29 1.71 31.38
N PHE A 192 -19.46 2.84 32.07
CA PHE A 192 -20.72 3.20 32.74
C PHE A 192 -21.25 4.58 32.34
N SER A 193 -20.45 5.37 31.62
CA SER A 193 -20.87 6.66 31.06
C SER A 193 -20.15 6.90 29.74
N ASP A 194 -20.88 7.41 28.75
CA ASP A 194 -20.45 7.63 27.36
C ASP A 194 -21.02 8.99 26.92
N SER A 195 -20.20 9.90 26.42
CA SER A 195 -20.67 11.22 25.96
C SER A 195 -21.34 11.16 24.58
N THR A 196 -21.18 10.05 23.87
CA THR A 196 -21.31 9.89 22.42
C THR A 196 -20.38 10.83 21.64
N TRP A 197 -20.37 10.73 20.31
CA TRP A 197 -19.51 11.56 19.45
C TRP A 197 -20.01 13.02 19.37
N LEU A 198 -19.20 13.93 19.91
CA LEU A 198 -19.42 15.37 19.95
C LEU A 198 -18.43 16.08 19.02
N SER A 199 -18.90 16.99 18.17
CA SER A 199 -18.02 17.80 17.32
C SER A 199 -17.31 18.92 18.08
N ALA A 200 -16.26 19.52 17.51
CA ALA A 200 -15.56 20.67 18.09
C ALA A 200 -16.49 21.85 18.49
N ALA A 201 -17.60 22.05 17.79
CA ALA A 201 -18.63 23.03 18.15
C ALA A 201 -19.32 22.71 19.50
N LYS A 202 -19.41 21.42 19.86
CA LYS A 202 -19.95 20.91 21.12
C LYS A 202 -18.87 20.70 22.20
N LYS A 203 -17.63 21.21 22.03
CA LYS A 203 -16.54 21.02 23.02
C LYS A 203 -16.90 21.40 24.46
N ASN A 204 -17.75 22.42 24.65
CA ASN A 204 -18.23 22.84 25.96
C ASN A 204 -19.10 21.76 26.63
N GLN A 205 -19.85 20.97 25.85
CA GLN A 205 -20.63 19.82 26.31
C GLN A 205 -19.72 18.66 26.71
N ALA A 206 -18.68 18.37 25.92
CA ALA A 206 -17.68 17.35 26.27
C ALA A 206 -16.92 17.72 27.57
N ALA A 207 -16.52 18.99 27.71
CA ALA A 207 -15.90 19.50 28.94
C ALA A 207 -16.86 19.46 30.15
N ALA A 208 -18.14 19.75 29.96
CA ALA A 208 -19.16 19.61 31.01
C ALA A 208 -19.40 18.14 31.40
N PHE A 209 -19.33 17.21 30.44
CA PHE A 209 -19.41 15.77 30.68
C PHE A 209 -18.20 15.25 31.48
N ILE A 210 -16.97 15.70 31.19
CA ILE A 210 -15.80 15.38 32.02
C ILE A 210 -15.99 15.81 33.48
N ARG A 211 -16.71 16.92 33.70
CA ARG A 211 -17.04 17.43 35.05
C ARG A 211 -18.27 16.78 35.70
N SER A 212 -19.08 16.00 34.97
CA SER A 212 -20.30 15.38 35.53
C SER A 212 -20.03 14.14 36.39
N VAL A 213 -18.84 13.54 36.25
CA VAL A 213 -18.30 12.53 37.18
C VAL A 213 -17.33 13.23 38.14
N PRO A 214 -17.74 13.57 39.37
CA PRO A 214 -16.96 14.41 40.28
C PRO A 214 -15.84 13.67 41.02
N ASP A 215 -15.99 12.37 41.22
CA ASP A 215 -15.16 11.49 42.05
C ASP A 215 -15.18 10.05 41.48
N THR A 216 -14.30 9.21 41.99
CA THR A 216 -14.11 7.80 41.65
C THR A 216 -15.23 6.87 42.14
N ILE A 217 -15.39 5.73 41.47
CA ILE A 217 -16.29 4.64 41.80
C ILE A 217 -15.52 3.57 42.60
N ARG A 218 -16.16 3.10 43.68
CA ARG A 218 -15.64 2.03 44.55
C ARG A 218 -15.37 0.74 43.77
N SER A 219 -14.09 0.37 43.70
CA SER A 219 -13.62 -0.91 43.14
C SER A 219 -14.23 -2.12 43.86
N SER A 220 -14.47 -3.22 43.13
CA SER A 220 -14.88 -4.50 43.69
C SER A 220 -13.85 -5.61 43.42
N GLY A 221 -13.43 -6.30 44.50
CA GLY A 221 -12.44 -7.37 44.42
C GLY A 221 -10.99 -6.89 44.17
N ARG A 222 -10.09 -7.86 43.93
CA ARG A 222 -8.66 -7.63 43.68
C ARG A 222 -8.25 -7.76 42.21
N ASN A 223 -9.13 -8.23 41.32
CA ASN A 223 -8.83 -8.47 39.90
C ASN A 223 -9.69 -7.58 39.00
N ARG A 224 -9.19 -7.24 37.81
CA ARG A 224 -9.85 -6.39 36.83
C ARG A 224 -9.50 -6.84 35.41
N PRO A 225 -10.47 -7.17 34.53
CA PRO A 225 -10.22 -7.52 33.13
C PRO A 225 -10.04 -6.25 32.29
N LEU A 226 -9.00 -5.46 32.60
CA LEU A 226 -8.80 -4.12 32.04
C LEU A 226 -8.62 -4.15 30.51
N LEU A 227 -7.93 -5.16 29.98
CA LEU A 227 -7.82 -5.40 28.54
C LEU A 227 -9.22 -5.50 27.89
N THR A 228 -10.09 -6.33 28.45
CA THR A 228 -11.46 -6.54 27.93
C THR A 228 -12.28 -5.26 28.01
N ILE A 229 -12.16 -4.49 29.10
CA ILE A 229 -12.88 -3.22 29.26
C ILE A 229 -12.45 -2.21 28.19
N ILE A 230 -11.14 -2.08 27.94
CA ILE A 230 -10.61 -1.15 26.92
C ILE A 230 -10.93 -1.65 25.50
N LYS A 231 -10.77 -2.95 25.21
CA LYS A 231 -11.11 -3.52 23.90
C LYS A 231 -12.59 -3.32 23.57
N ASN A 232 -13.49 -3.54 24.54
CA ASN A 232 -14.92 -3.31 24.36
C ASN A 232 -15.23 -1.82 24.15
N ALA A 233 -14.70 -0.92 25.00
CA ALA A 233 -14.89 0.53 24.86
C ALA A 233 -14.41 1.06 23.50
N ALA A 234 -13.27 0.56 23.01
CA ALA A 234 -12.77 0.88 21.68
C ALA A 234 -13.66 0.30 20.56
N THR A 235 -14.11 -0.95 20.73
CA THR A 235 -15.05 -1.60 19.80
C THR A 235 -16.31 -0.77 19.67
N ASP A 236 -17.00 -0.48 20.77
CA ASP A 236 -18.29 0.23 20.76
C ASP A 236 -18.14 1.68 20.28
N GLY A 237 -17.11 2.38 20.76
CA GLY A 237 -16.82 3.77 20.37
C GLY A 237 -16.55 3.93 18.87
N PHE A 238 -15.67 3.11 18.29
CA PHE A 238 -15.35 3.19 16.86
C PHE A 238 -16.38 2.49 15.96
N LYS A 239 -17.08 1.45 16.43
CA LYS A 239 -18.24 0.86 15.72
C LYS A 239 -19.42 1.82 15.65
N ALA A 240 -19.58 2.73 16.61
CA ALA A 240 -20.58 3.80 16.56
C ALA A 240 -20.23 4.92 15.56
N LEU A 241 -18.96 5.05 15.17
CA LEU A 241 -18.46 6.13 14.31
C LEU A 241 -18.79 5.86 12.83
N GLY A 242 -19.64 6.71 12.26
CA GLY A 242 -20.08 6.60 10.86
C GLY A 242 -21.42 5.87 10.65
N ASN A 243 -22.08 5.41 11.71
CA ASN A 243 -23.43 4.84 11.60
C ASN A 243 -24.49 5.91 11.27
N VAL A 244 -25.50 5.49 10.51
CA VAL A 244 -26.67 6.32 10.17
C VAL A 244 -27.35 6.82 11.45
N GLY A 245 -27.56 8.13 11.53
CA GLY A 245 -28.12 8.81 12.70
C GLY A 245 -27.10 9.59 13.55
N GLN A 246 -25.79 9.40 13.34
CA GLN A 246 -24.78 10.26 13.97
C GLN A 246 -24.78 11.68 13.39
N SER A 247 -24.68 12.69 14.27
CA SER A 247 -24.74 14.12 13.91
C SER A 247 -23.38 14.75 13.59
N VAL A 248 -22.37 13.94 13.27
CA VAL A 248 -20.97 14.36 13.08
C VAL A 248 -20.39 13.84 11.77
N GLU A 249 -19.60 14.66 11.09
CA GLU A 249 -18.79 14.21 9.94
C GLU A 249 -17.59 13.42 10.45
N VAL A 250 -17.35 12.22 9.90
CA VAL A 250 -16.21 11.37 10.28
C VAL A 250 -14.93 11.94 9.66
N PRO A 251 -13.93 12.35 10.46
CA PRO A 251 -12.71 12.94 9.92
C PRO A 251 -11.75 11.87 9.34
N LEU A 252 -10.64 12.31 8.75
CA LEU A 252 -9.66 11.44 8.07
C LEU A 252 -8.72 10.67 9.01
N HIS A 253 -8.66 11.02 10.30
CA HIS A 253 -7.80 10.38 11.30
C HIS A 253 -8.59 10.09 12.58
N GLN A 254 -8.15 9.11 13.37
CA GLN A 254 -8.75 8.73 14.65
C GLN A 254 -7.66 8.32 15.64
N ALA A 255 -7.86 8.56 16.93
CA ALA A 255 -6.91 8.24 17.99
C ALA A 255 -7.64 7.92 19.30
N MET A 256 -7.04 7.09 20.15
CA MET A 256 -7.57 6.74 21.47
C MET A 256 -6.65 7.26 22.56
N VAL A 257 -7.21 7.89 23.60
CA VAL A 257 -6.51 8.29 24.82
C VAL A 257 -6.99 7.38 25.95
N VAL A 258 -6.07 6.78 26.70
CA VAL A 258 -6.40 5.92 27.85
C VAL A 258 -5.68 6.42 29.09
N LEU A 259 -6.47 6.85 30.08
CA LEU A 259 -6.00 7.45 31.32
C LEU A 259 -6.33 6.48 32.46
N SER A 260 -5.35 5.73 32.97
CA SER A 260 -5.61 4.65 33.93
C SER A 260 -4.43 4.33 34.86
N THR A 261 -4.74 3.69 35.98
CA THR A 261 -3.75 3.01 36.84
C THR A 261 -3.10 1.80 36.19
N GLY A 262 -3.61 1.28 35.06
CA GLY A 262 -3.13 0.02 34.47
C GLY A 262 -3.44 -1.24 35.28
N PHE A 263 -4.12 -1.10 36.42
CA PHE A 263 -4.23 -2.17 37.41
C PHE A 263 -5.15 -3.31 36.94
N GLY A 264 -4.57 -4.50 36.76
CA GLY A 264 -5.30 -5.77 36.52
C GLY A 264 -5.44 -6.68 37.73
N GLY A 265 -4.58 -6.53 38.75
CA GLY A 265 -4.45 -7.52 39.83
C GLY A 265 -3.88 -8.84 39.32
N THR A 266 -4.51 -9.98 39.64
CA THR A 266 -4.13 -11.29 39.06
C THR A 266 -4.98 -11.70 37.83
N ASP A 267 -5.55 -10.72 37.12
CA ASP A 267 -6.17 -10.96 35.82
C ASP A 267 -5.12 -11.37 34.75
N PRO A 268 -5.26 -12.52 34.07
CA PRO A 268 -4.25 -13.01 33.14
C PRO A 268 -4.18 -12.21 31.83
N SER A 269 -5.25 -11.50 31.46
CA SER A 269 -5.29 -10.69 30.23
C SER A 269 -4.62 -9.32 30.39
N THR A 270 -4.63 -8.78 31.61
CA THR A 270 -4.06 -7.47 31.94
C THR A 270 -2.58 -7.61 32.29
N THR A 271 -1.79 -7.99 31.29
CA THR A 271 -0.35 -8.27 31.38
C THR A 271 0.38 -7.70 30.16
N GLY A 272 1.72 -7.57 30.21
CA GLY A 272 2.52 -7.11 29.06
C GLY A 272 2.17 -7.79 27.72
N PRO A 273 2.05 -9.13 27.63
CA PRO A 273 1.58 -9.82 26.42
C PRO A 273 0.16 -9.43 25.97
N GLY A 274 -0.77 -9.24 26.90
CA GLY A 274 -2.12 -8.77 26.58
C GLY A 274 -2.14 -7.31 26.10
N ALA A 275 -1.26 -6.46 26.62
CA ALA A 275 -1.08 -5.10 26.11
C ALA A 275 -0.55 -5.09 24.66
N LEU A 276 0.29 -6.05 24.28
CA LEU A 276 0.69 -6.25 22.88
C LEU A 276 -0.50 -6.70 22.01
N GLN A 277 -1.33 -7.63 22.47
CA GLN A 277 -2.56 -8.01 21.76
C GLN A 277 -3.53 -6.81 21.58
N LEU A 278 -3.62 -5.93 22.57
CA LEU A 278 -4.41 -4.71 22.49
C LEU A 278 -3.77 -3.69 21.52
N SER A 279 -2.45 -3.53 21.56
CA SER A 279 -1.69 -2.72 20.59
C SER A 279 -1.91 -3.21 19.15
N GLU A 280 -1.83 -4.53 18.91
CA GLU A 280 -2.11 -5.15 17.62
C GLU A 280 -3.57 -4.94 17.19
N TYR A 281 -4.54 -5.11 18.09
CA TYR A 281 -5.96 -4.83 17.83
C TYR A 281 -6.20 -3.39 17.35
N MET A 282 -5.68 -2.41 18.10
CA MET A 282 -5.82 -0.99 17.74
C MET A 282 -5.07 -0.65 16.44
N THR A 283 -3.93 -1.29 16.18
CA THR A 283 -3.12 -1.11 14.95
C THR A 283 -3.75 -1.78 13.72
N ASN A 284 -4.45 -2.90 13.91
CA ASN A 284 -5.24 -3.55 12.86
C ASN A 284 -6.44 -2.69 12.43
N GLY A 285 -7.02 -1.92 13.35
CA GLY A 285 -7.92 -0.83 12.99
C GLY A 285 -9.26 -1.30 12.40
N ARG A 286 -9.78 -2.44 12.85
CA ARG A 286 -11.10 -2.98 12.47
C ARG A 286 -11.91 -3.23 13.73
N PHE A 287 -13.09 -2.61 13.81
CA PHE A 287 -13.93 -2.59 15.01
C PHE A 287 -15.36 -3.07 14.66
N PRO A 288 -15.73 -4.33 14.99
CA PRO A 288 -14.86 -5.46 15.39
C PRO A 288 -13.93 -5.96 14.26
N GLU A 289 -13.03 -6.91 14.55
CA GLU A 289 -12.01 -7.43 13.62
C GLU A 289 -12.57 -8.06 12.34
N ASP A 290 -13.71 -8.73 12.44
CA ASP A 290 -14.44 -9.41 11.37
C ASP A 290 -15.26 -8.45 10.48
N ASN A 291 -15.36 -7.17 10.86
CA ASN A 291 -16.12 -6.17 10.12
C ASN A 291 -15.46 -5.86 8.76
N SER A 292 -15.99 -6.47 7.71
CA SER A 292 -15.59 -6.27 6.32
C SER A 292 -16.32 -5.13 5.61
N ALA A 293 -17.19 -4.38 6.31
CA ALA A 293 -17.91 -3.23 5.75
C ALA A 293 -17.23 -1.88 6.05
N LEU A 294 -16.48 -1.76 7.15
CA LEU A 294 -15.76 -0.53 7.50
C LEU A 294 -14.30 -0.53 7.01
N PRO A 295 -13.81 0.58 6.43
CA PRO A 295 -12.42 0.70 5.98
C PRO A 295 -11.45 0.64 7.18
N LYS A 296 -10.30 -0.01 6.98
CA LYS A 296 -9.22 -0.15 7.96
C LYS A 296 -8.75 1.23 8.44
N THR A 297 -8.76 1.45 9.74
CA THR A 297 -8.29 2.68 10.40
C THR A 297 -7.48 2.36 11.66
N PRO A 298 -6.15 2.15 11.50
CA PRO A 298 -5.23 2.05 12.63
C PRO A 298 -5.43 3.21 13.61
N VAL A 299 -5.49 2.89 14.91
CA VAL A 299 -5.72 3.85 15.99
C VAL A 299 -4.43 4.02 16.79
N PRO A 300 -3.77 5.18 16.73
CA PRO A 300 -2.70 5.52 17.66
C PRO A 300 -3.27 5.63 19.07
N VAL A 301 -2.60 4.98 20.03
CA VAL A 301 -2.99 4.92 21.43
C VAL A 301 -2.11 5.83 22.26
N ILE A 302 -2.71 6.86 22.86
CA ILE A 302 -2.10 7.75 23.84
C ILE A 302 -2.40 7.16 25.21
N SER A 303 -1.46 6.40 25.75
CA SER A 303 -1.57 5.76 27.06
C SER A 303 -0.86 6.60 28.13
N VAL A 304 -1.58 6.99 29.18
CA VAL A 304 -1.00 7.70 30.32
C VAL A 304 -1.27 6.93 31.61
N TYR A 305 -0.17 6.48 32.21
CA TYR A 305 -0.15 5.72 33.45
C TYR A 305 -0.20 6.64 34.67
N PHE A 306 -1.16 6.40 35.56
CA PHE A 306 -1.33 7.07 36.84
C PHE A 306 -0.89 6.12 37.96
N PRO A 307 0.31 6.25 38.54
CA PRO A 307 0.85 5.26 39.47
C PRO A 307 -0.03 5.08 40.71
N PRO A 308 -0.58 3.88 40.98
CA PRO A 308 -1.44 3.67 42.14
C PRO A 308 -0.63 3.77 43.43
N LYS A 309 -1.18 4.46 44.44
CA LYS A 309 -0.57 4.61 45.78
C LYS A 309 -0.76 3.38 46.69
N THR A 310 -1.28 2.29 46.15
CA THR A 310 -1.55 1.03 46.85
C THR A 310 -1.32 -0.13 45.90
N PHE A 311 -0.94 -1.29 46.45
CA PHE A 311 -0.60 -2.50 45.70
C PHE A 311 0.69 -2.39 44.88
N ASP A 312 1.78 -1.94 45.50
CA ASP A 312 3.14 -1.88 44.93
C ASP A 312 3.54 -3.20 44.23
N GLU A 313 3.04 -4.35 44.71
CA GLU A 313 3.28 -5.67 44.12
C GLU A 313 2.79 -5.82 42.66
N PHE A 314 1.83 -5.00 42.21
CA PHE A 314 1.32 -4.97 40.83
C PHE A 314 1.79 -3.75 40.03
N ALA A 315 2.58 -2.84 40.60
CA ALA A 315 2.96 -1.58 39.95
C ALA A 315 3.74 -1.80 38.64
N ASN A 316 4.67 -2.76 38.62
CA ASN A 316 5.46 -3.07 37.42
C ASN A 316 4.58 -3.64 36.28
N ASN A 317 3.72 -4.63 36.57
CA ASN A 317 2.81 -5.19 35.56
C ASN A 317 1.80 -4.15 35.04
N SER A 318 1.34 -3.24 35.91
CA SER A 318 0.44 -2.15 35.53
C SER A 318 1.13 -1.12 34.62
N LEU A 319 2.40 -0.80 34.90
CA LEU A 319 3.25 0.03 34.06
C LEU A 319 3.54 -0.64 32.70
N GLU A 320 3.94 -1.91 32.69
CA GLU A 320 4.20 -2.69 31.48
C GLU A 320 2.95 -2.82 30.60
N PHE A 321 1.77 -3.02 31.20
CA PHE A 321 0.50 -3.05 30.49
C PHE A 321 0.20 -1.70 29.81
N MET A 322 0.28 -0.60 30.56
CA MET A 322 0.01 0.73 30.01
C MET A 322 1.06 1.17 28.97
N GLN A 323 2.32 0.77 29.13
CA GLN A 323 3.37 1.06 28.15
C GLN A 323 3.22 0.21 26.88
N GLY A 324 2.90 -1.09 27.01
CA GLY A 324 2.82 -2.03 25.89
C GLY A 324 1.70 -1.74 24.90
N MET A 325 0.58 -1.16 25.36
CA MET A 325 -0.58 -0.86 24.52
C MET A 325 -0.43 0.42 23.68
N ALA A 326 0.61 1.22 23.89
CA ALA A 326 0.75 2.58 23.36
C ALA A 326 1.25 2.69 21.89
N ASN A 327 1.25 1.58 21.14
CA ASN A 327 1.62 1.40 19.72
C ASN A 327 2.39 2.57 19.04
N PRO A 328 3.62 2.88 19.49
CA PRO A 328 4.32 4.09 19.10
C PRO A 328 4.82 4.10 17.65
N GLN A 329 4.69 2.99 16.92
CA GLN A 329 5.01 2.86 15.50
C GLN A 329 4.08 3.71 14.63
N ILE A 330 2.78 3.74 14.97
CA ILE A 330 1.71 4.38 14.18
C ILE A 330 1.21 5.69 14.80
N GLY A 331 2.06 6.39 15.54
CA GLY A 331 1.73 7.68 16.15
C GLY A 331 1.44 7.64 17.65
N GLY A 332 1.25 6.44 18.22
CA GLY A 332 0.92 6.24 19.64
C GLY A 332 1.96 6.80 20.61
N PHE A 333 1.57 7.03 21.87
CA PHE A 333 2.36 7.78 22.84
C PHE A 333 2.17 7.24 24.25
N PHE A 334 3.27 6.95 24.94
CA PHE A 334 3.25 6.56 26.35
C PHE A 334 3.79 7.66 27.24
N ASN A 335 3.15 7.93 28.38
CA ASN A 335 3.70 8.77 29.44
C ASN A 335 3.21 8.35 30.85
N VAL A 336 3.84 8.92 31.88
CA VAL A 336 3.44 8.78 33.30
C VAL A 336 3.01 10.16 33.83
N MET A 337 1.96 10.19 34.66
CA MET A 337 1.51 11.39 35.36
C MET A 337 1.29 11.06 36.84
N GLN A 338 1.98 11.76 37.73
CA GLN A 338 1.83 11.56 39.18
C GLN A 338 0.73 12.47 39.76
N ALA A 339 0.21 12.11 40.94
CA ALA A 339 -0.82 12.91 41.61
C ALA A 339 -0.35 14.36 41.89
N GLY A 340 -1.13 15.34 41.43
CA GLY A 340 -0.83 16.77 41.45
C GLY A 340 -0.08 17.30 40.22
N GLU A 341 0.24 16.45 39.23
CA GLU A 341 0.97 16.84 38.02
C GLU A 341 0.09 17.32 36.85
N GLY A 342 -1.23 17.49 37.02
CA GLY A 342 -2.19 17.84 35.97
C GLY A 342 -1.84 19.10 35.16
N GLY A 343 -1.02 20.01 35.70
CA GLY A 343 -0.42 21.12 34.96
C GLY A 343 0.42 20.70 33.75
N ARG A 344 1.02 19.50 33.76
CA ARG A 344 1.78 18.88 32.65
C ARG A 344 0.91 18.51 31.46
N SER A 345 -0.43 18.48 31.60
CA SER A 345 -1.35 18.05 30.54
C SER A 345 -1.12 18.80 29.22
N LYS A 346 -0.76 20.08 29.30
CA LYS A 346 -0.43 20.91 28.13
C LYS A 346 0.80 20.39 27.36
N ASN A 347 1.78 19.80 28.04
CA ASN A 347 2.96 19.22 27.40
C ASN A 347 2.62 17.91 26.69
N ILE A 348 1.84 17.03 27.32
CA ILE A 348 1.38 15.76 26.74
C ILE A 348 0.57 16.03 25.46
N VAL A 349 -0.46 16.88 25.56
CA VAL A 349 -1.29 17.28 24.42
C VAL A 349 -0.43 17.94 23.33
N LYS A 350 0.53 18.80 23.69
CA LYS A 350 1.47 19.41 22.73
C LYS A 350 2.35 18.36 22.04
N ALA A 351 2.89 17.37 22.75
CA ALA A 351 3.76 16.34 22.17
C ALA A 351 3.00 15.51 21.12
N VAL A 352 1.80 15.01 21.48
CA VAL A 352 0.92 14.25 20.58
C VAL A 352 0.48 15.08 19.38
N ARG A 353 -0.03 16.30 19.60
CA ARG A 353 -0.51 17.17 18.51
C ARG A 353 0.64 17.66 17.60
N THR A 354 1.85 17.84 18.14
CA THR A 354 3.04 18.15 17.34
C THR A 354 3.40 16.98 16.42
N ARG A 355 3.33 15.74 16.92
CA ARG A 355 3.55 14.54 16.10
C ARG A 355 2.52 14.42 14.98
N PHE A 356 1.23 14.48 15.32
CA PHE A 356 0.15 14.39 14.32
C PHE A 356 0.22 15.54 13.29
N SER A 357 0.76 16.71 13.64
CA SER A 357 0.98 17.81 12.68
C SER A 357 1.96 17.46 11.54
N LYS A 358 2.76 16.40 11.70
CA LYS A 358 3.80 15.92 10.76
C LYS A 358 3.40 14.70 9.94
N MET A 359 2.18 14.19 10.11
CA MET A 359 1.59 13.26 9.16
C MET A 359 1.39 13.95 7.80
N PHE A 360 1.34 13.16 6.73
CA PHE A 360 1.09 13.62 5.37
C PHE A 360 -0.31 13.22 4.91
N ILE A 361 -0.99 14.15 4.25
CA ILE A 361 -2.18 13.87 3.44
C ILE A 361 -1.69 13.77 2.00
N VAL A 362 -1.93 12.62 1.38
CA VAL A 362 -1.48 12.35 0.01
C VAL A 362 -2.67 11.99 -0.87
N LYS A 363 -2.79 12.63 -2.02
CA LYS A 363 -3.89 12.42 -2.98
C LYS A 363 -3.33 11.67 -4.19
N TRP A 364 -3.95 10.55 -4.54
CA TRP A 364 -3.55 9.65 -5.61
C TRP A 364 -4.69 9.45 -6.60
N ARG A 365 -4.41 9.45 -7.90
CA ARG A 365 -5.37 8.98 -8.92
C ARG A 365 -5.17 7.48 -9.15
N VAL A 366 -6.27 6.75 -9.05
CA VAL A 366 -6.35 5.28 -9.08
C VAL A 366 -7.15 4.88 -10.31
N SER A 367 -6.53 5.08 -11.47
CA SER A 367 -7.15 4.89 -12.78
C SER A 367 -7.58 3.43 -12.99
N CYS A 368 -6.75 2.49 -12.52
CA CYS A 368 -7.09 1.07 -12.41
C CYS A 368 -7.36 0.63 -10.96
N ILE A 369 -8.42 -0.15 -10.78
CA ILE A 369 -8.93 -0.67 -9.52
C ILE A 369 -9.65 -2.01 -9.80
N ALA A 370 -9.71 -2.93 -8.82
CA ALA A 370 -10.47 -4.16 -9.00
C ALA A 370 -11.99 -3.90 -8.90
N PRO A 371 -12.87 -4.70 -9.54
CA PRO A 371 -14.32 -4.56 -9.42
C PRO A 371 -14.89 -5.05 -8.07
N SER A 372 -14.03 -5.39 -7.09
CA SER A 372 -14.41 -5.80 -5.73
C SER A 372 -14.61 -4.58 -4.84
N VAL A 373 -15.61 -4.61 -3.94
CA VAL A 373 -15.78 -3.57 -2.91
C VAL A 373 -14.57 -3.47 -1.96
N SER A 374 -13.79 -4.55 -1.83
CA SER A 374 -12.54 -4.60 -1.07
C SER A 374 -11.31 -4.61 -1.99
N GLN A 375 -10.31 -3.81 -1.63
CA GLN A 375 -9.08 -3.58 -2.37
C GLN A 375 -7.85 -3.85 -1.49
N THR A 376 -6.71 -4.21 -2.10
CA THR A 376 -5.42 -4.28 -1.41
C THR A 376 -4.52 -3.14 -1.89
N PHE A 377 -3.96 -2.39 -0.93
CA PHE A 377 -3.09 -1.24 -1.16
C PHE A 377 -1.71 -1.45 -0.54
N LYS A 378 -0.70 -0.88 -1.20
CA LYS A 378 0.70 -0.86 -0.74
C LYS A 378 1.27 0.54 -0.93
N LEU A 379 2.12 1.00 -0.02
CA LEU A 379 2.92 2.21 -0.14
C LEU A 379 4.40 1.83 -0.08
N LEU A 380 5.08 1.97 -1.22
CA LEU A 380 6.47 1.57 -1.43
C LEU A 380 7.34 2.80 -1.71
N PHE A 381 8.65 2.67 -1.49
CA PHE A 381 9.63 3.70 -1.80
C PHE A 381 10.80 3.08 -2.56
N LYS A 382 11.20 3.69 -3.69
CA LYS A 382 12.40 3.28 -4.45
C LYS A 382 13.57 4.21 -4.16
N ASP A 383 14.78 3.67 -4.16
CA ASP A 383 16.03 4.42 -4.24
C ASP A 383 16.14 5.58 -3.22
N THR A 384 15.64 5.34 -2.01
CA THR A 384 15.69 6.27 -0.87
C THR A 384 16.94 6.02 -0.03
N ASP A 385 17.55 7.10 0.45
CA ASP A 385 18.70 7.06 1.37
C ASP A 385 18.41 7.98 2.58
N PRO A 386 18.36 7.45 3.82
CA PRO A 386 18.34 6.02 4.14
C PRO A 386 17.07 5.30 3.60
N PRO A 387 17.12 3.98 3.36
CA PRO A 387 15.97 3.23 2.84
C PRO A 387 14.74 3.29 3.74
N ILE A 388 13.59 3.64 3.18
CA ILE A 388 12.31 3.70 3.91
C ILE A 388 11.62 2.33 3.87
N VAL A 389 11.20 1.82 5.04
CA VAL A 389 10.39 0.59 5.16
C VAL A 389 9.00 0.83 4.57
N PRO A 390 8.53 -0.01 3.62
CA PRO A 390 7.24 0.14 2.96
C PRO A 390 6.08 -0.41 3.82
N ASP A 391 4.86 0.09 3.58
CA ASP A 391 3.63 -0.43 4.18
C ASP A 391 2.85 -1.28 3.17
N ALA A 392 2.53 -2.52 3.54
CA ALA A 392 1.67 -3.43 2.78
C ALA A 392 0.50 -3.97 3.62
N THR A 393 0.21 -3.35 4.76
CA THR A 393 -0.77 -3.80 5.76
C THR A 393 -2.22 -3.43 5.42
N PHE A 394 -2.46 -2.67 4.34
CA PHE A 394 -3.79 -2.31 3.85
C PHE A 394 -4.34 -3.36 2.88
N LYS A 395 -4.40 -4.60 3.36
CA LYS A 395 -4.93 -5.76 2.63
C LYS A 395 -6.44 -5.89 2.80
N ASP A 396 -7.12 -6.24 1.70
CA ASP A 396 -8.54 -6.62 1.64
C ASP A 396 -9.45 -5.62 2.39
N VAL A 397 -9.24 -4.32 2.12
CA VAL A 397 -9.88 -3.18 2.77
C VAL A 397 -11.10 -2.72 1.97
N PRO A 398 -12.31 -2.68 2.55
CA PRO A 398 -13.48 -2.16 1.86
C PRO A 398 -13.34 -0.65 1.63
N LEU A 399 -13.74 -0.16 0.45
CA LEU A 399 -13.76 1.27 0.15
C LEU A 399 -15.04 1.98 0.65
N GLY A 400 -16.07 1.24 1.06
CA GLY A 400 -17.38 1.81 1.45
C GLY A 400 -18.15 2.44 0.29
N ILE A 401 -17.73 2.16 -0.95
CA ILE A 401 -18.35 2.56 -2.22
C ILE A 401 -18.11 1.44 -3.25
N ASP A 402 -18.90 1.41 -4.31
CA ASP A 402 -18.76 0.47 -5.43
C ASP A 402 -17.78 1.03 -6.50
N PRO A 403 -16.64 0.38 -6.78
CA PRO A 403 -15.69 0.82 -7.81
C PRO A 403 -16.22 0.77 -9.26
N THR A 404 -17.31 0.03 -9.55
CA THR A 404 -17.92 0.04 -10.90
C THR A 404 -18.53 1.40 -11.24
N THR A 405 -18.95 2.16 -10.22
CA THR A 405 -19.48 3.54 -10.37
C THR A 405 -18.42 4.56 -10.78
N TRP A 406 -17.12 4.23 -10.69
CA TRP A 406 -16.03 5.14 -11.05
C TRP A 406 -15.82 5.19 -12.56
N PRO A 407 -15.87 6.38 -13.20
CA PRO A 407 -15.59 6.49 -14.62
C PRO A 407 -14.14 6.09 -14.96
N LEU A 408 -13.91 5.63 -16.19
CA LEU A 408 -12.58 5.41 -16.77
C LEU A 408 -11.83 6.74 -16.90
N ASP A 409 -10.52 6.73 -16.61
CA ASP A 409 -9.63 7.90 -16.62
C ASP A 409 -9.19 8.24 -18.05
N VAL A 410 -10.12 8.80 -18.83
CA VAL A 410 -9.91 9.20 -20.23
C VAL A 410 -9.28 10.58 -20.30
N ASP A 411 -8.15 10.70 -20.99
CA ASP A 411 -7.54 11.99 -21.35
C ASP A 411 -8.29 12.58 -22.55
N ILE A 412 -9.43 13.22 -22.27
CA ILE A 412 -10.30 13.84 -23.27
C ILE A 412 -9.53 14.88 -24.09
N ALA A 413 -8.68 15.68 -23.46
CA ALA A 413 -7.92 16.75 -24.12
C ALA A 413 -6.92 16.18 -25.14
N ARG A 414 -6.15 15.15 -24.78
CA ARG A 414 -5.22 14.47 -25.70
C ARG A 414 -5.97 13.68 -26.78
N THR A 415 -7.10 13.07 -26.44
CA THR A 415 -7.98 12.36 -27.38
C THR A 415 -8.50 13.32 -28.45
N GLN A 416 -9.07 14.46 -28.07
CA GLN A 416 -9.49 15.52 -28.99
C GLN A 416 -8.32 16.12 -29.79
N ALA A 417 -7.17 16.34 -29.16
CA ALA A 417 -5.98 16.85 -29.84
C ALA A 417 -5.37 15.87 -30.87
N SER A 418 -5.70 14.57 -30.77
CA SER A 418 -5.32 13.56 -31.77
C SER A 418 -6.31 13.46 -32.94
N ALA A 419 -7.60 13.67 -32.69
CA ALA A 419 -8.67 13.54 -33.68
C ALA A 419 -8.99 14.86 -34.41
N LYS A 420 -7.96 15.65 -34.78
CA LYS A 420 -8.12 16.98 -35.39
C LYS A 420 -8.77 16.97 -36.78
N GLU A 421 -8.54 15.91 -37.54
CA GLU A 421 -9.16 15.71 -38.87
C GLU A 421 -10.63 15.26 -38.73
N GLY A 422 -11.05 14.88 -37.52
CA GLY A 422 -12.36 14.32 -37.21
C GLY A 422 -12.38 12.79 -37.36
N ILE A 423 -13.53 12.20 -37.02
CA ILE A 423 -13.81 10.78 -37.22
C ILE A 423 -15.03 10.57 -38.12
N TYR A 424 -15.03 9.48 -38.87
CA TYR A 424 -16.03 9.20 -39.91
C TYR A 424 -16.42 7.70 -39.88
N PRO A 425 -17.56 7.31 -40.48
CA PRO A 425 -17.98 5.91 -40.58
C PRO A 425 -16.90 4.98 -41.13
N GLY A 426 -16.60 3.88 -40.42
CA GLY A 426 -15.50 2.96 -40.77
C GLY A 426 -14.07 3.52 -40.57
N GLY A 427 -13.92 4.78 -40.14
CA GLY A 427 -12.65 5.42 -39.84
C GLY A 427 -11.98 4.91 -38.56
N THR A 428 -10.68 5.13 -38.41
CA THR A 428 -9.89 4.69 -37.23
C THR A 428 -9.53 5.87 -36.33
N PHE A 429 -9.58 5.67 -35.01
CA PHE A 429 -9.27 6.71 -34.02
C PHE A 429 -8.66 6.12 -32.73
N LYS A 430 -7.96 6.96 -31.97
CA LYS A 430 -7.36 6.59 -30.67
C LYS A 430 -7.98 7.37 -29.53
N VAL A 431 -8.30 6.66 -28.45
CA VAL A 431 -8.69 7.22 -27.16
C VAL A 431 -7.52 7.07 -26.21
N PHE A 432 -7.08 8.15 -25.58
CA PHE A 432 -5.98 8.16 -24.62
C PHE A 432 -6.52 8.22 -23.18
N GLY A 433 -5.75 7.71 -22.22
CA GLY A 433 -6.13 7.67 -20.82
C GLY A 433 -5.12 6.86 -19.99
N ASP A 434 -5.49 6.48 -18.78
CA ASP A 434 -4.76 5.53 -17.93
C ASP A 434 -5.71 4.35 -17.63
N PHE A 435 -5.50 3.17 -18.24
CA PHE A 435 -6.48 2.07 -18.33
C PHE A 435 -6.06 0.76 -17.64
N CYS A 436 -7.04 -0.03 -17.15
CA CYS A 436 -6.77 -1.32 -16.52
C CYS A 436 -6.34 -2.44 -17.49
N TRP A 437 -6.77 -2.39 -18.75
CA TRP A 437 -6.71 -3.53 -19.66
C TRP A 437 -5.30 -3.83 -20.21
N GLY A 438 -4.37 -2.87 -20.22
CA GLY A 438 -3.06 -3.09 -20.84
C GLY A 438 -3.20 -3.49 -22.31
N GLY A 439 -2.58 -4.61 -22.72
CA GLY A 439 -2.72 -5.16 -24.07
C GLY A 439 -3.95 -6.05 -24.29
N ASP A 440 -4.87 -6.16 -23.32
CA ASP A 440 -6.05 -7.03 -23.42
C ASP A 440 -7.18 -6.34 -24.21
N SER A 441 -7.24 -6.60 -25.51
CA SER A 441 -8.29 -6.08 -26.40
C SER A 441 -9.67 -6.69 -26.18
N SER A 442 -9.81 -7.74 -25.35
CA SER A 442 -11.13 -8.33 -25.03
C SER A 442 -11.92 -7.51 -24.01
N ARG A 443 -11.24 -6.62 -23.28
CA ARG A 443 -11.84 -5.77 -22.24
C ARG A 443 -12.38 -4.44 -22.75
N ALA A 444 -11.67 -3.81 -23.69
CA ALA A 444 -11.97 -2.47 -24.15
C ALA A 444 -13.11 -2.51 -25.19
N GLU A 445 -14.17 -1.76 -24.96
CA GLU A 445 -15.29 -1.64 -25.90
C GLU A 445 -15.66 -0.18 -26.11
N VAL A 446 -16.17 0.17 -27.30
CA VAL A 446 -16.64 1.52 -27.59
C VAL A 446 -18.04 1.49 -28.20
N TYR A 447 -18.93 2.30 -27.64
CA TYR A 447 -20.34 2.37 -27.99
C TYR A 447 -20.69 3.80 -28.39
N PHE A 448 -21.01 4.00 -29.66
CA PHE A 448 -21.43 5.31 -30.18
C PHE A 448 -22.89 5.59 -29.86
N LEU A 449 -23.21 6.85 -29.60
CA LEU A 449 -24.59 7.29 -29.48
C LEU A 449 -25.14 7.69 -30.85
N PRO A 450 -26.32 7.19 -31.27
CA PRO A 450 -27.02 7.70 -32.45
C PRO A 450 -27.38 9.19 -32.33
N ALA A 451 -27.34 9.89 -33.47
CA ALA A 451 -27.79 11.26 -33.59
C ALA A 451 -29.21 11.46 -33.03
N GLY A 452 -29.34 12.40 -32.09
CA GLY A 452 -30.62 12.72 -31.45
C GLY A 452 -30.99 11.86 -30.22
N GLN A 453 -30.21 10.83 -29.88
CA GLN A 453 -30.38 10.11 -28.60
C GLN A 453 -29.57 10.80 -27.49
N THR A 454 -30.13 10.81 -26.28
CA THR A 454 -29.38 11.14 -25.05
C THR A 454 -28.47 9.97 -24.66
N PRO A 455 -27.35 10.22 -23.95
CA PRO A 455 -26.58 9.15 -23.35
C PRO A 455 -27.44 8.30 -22.40
N PRO A 456 -27.33 6.95 -22.41
CA PRO A 456 -27.99 6.13 -21.41
C PRO A 456 -27.28 6.27 -20.06
N ALA A 457 -27.99 6.76 -19.05
CA ALA A 457 -27.48 6.80 -17.67
C ALA A 457 -27.25 5.38 -17.11
N GLU A 458 -27.93 4.40 -17.69
CA GLU A 458 -27.81 2.96 -17.48
C GLU A 458 -26.40 2.43 -17.79
N MET A 459 -25.58 3.15 -18.57
CA MET A 459 -24.19 2.76 -18.84
C MET A 459 -23.20 3.16 -17.73
N THR A 460 -23.58 4.05 -16.81
CA THR A 460 -22.81 4.27 -15.58
C THR A 460 -22.99 3.10 -14.61
N GLY A 461 -21.91 2.65 -13.96
CA GLY A 461 -21.92 1.45 -13.12
C GLY A 461 -22.83 1.53 -11.88
N GLY A 462 -23.09 0.37 -11.28
CA GLY A 462 -24.00 0.17 -10.15
C GLY A 462 -25.06 -0.90 -10.43
N ASP A 463 -25.60 -0.97 -11.66
CA ASP A 463 -26.40 -2.11 -12.15
C ASP A 463 -25.81 -2.62 -13.48
N ILE A 464 -25.08 -3.73 -13.36
CA ILE A 464 -24.38 -4.39 -14.45
C ILE A 464 -25.35 -4.88 -15.54
N ASP A 465 -26.59 -5.24 -15.19
CA ASP A 465 -27.56 -5.75 -16.15
C ASP A 465 -28.35 -4.63 -16.84
N GLN A 466 -28.49 -3.45 -16.21
CA GLN A 466 -28.88 -2.22 -16.92
C GLN A 466 -27.83 -1.82 -17.96
N ALA A 467 -26.55 -1.78 -17.57
CA ALA A 467 -25.45 -1.47 -18.50
C ALA A 467 -25.42 -2.43 -19.70
N LYS A 468 -25.54 -3.75 -19.47
CA LYS A 468 -25.63 -4.75 -20.55
C LYS A 468 -26.85 -4.55 -21.46
N ARG A 469 -28.00 -4.14 -20.94
CA ARG A 469 -29.19 -3.86 -21.77
C ARG A 469 -28.95 -2.67 -22.71
N ALA A 470 -28.41 -1.57 -22.18
CA ALA A 470 -28.03 -0.41 -23.01
C ALA A 470 -26.97 -0.77 -24.08
N GLN A 471 -25.98 -1.58 -23.71
CA GLN A 471 -24.99 -2.10 -24.65
C GLN A 471 -25.61 -2.98 -25.75
N GLN A 472 -26.52 -3.89 -25.39
CA GLN A 472 -27.22 -4.74 -26.35
C GLN A 472 -28.10 -3.94 -27.31
N GLU A 473 -28.75 -2.87 -26.84
CA GLU A 473 -29.51 -1.97 -27.69
C GLU A 473 -28.60 -1.23 -28.69
N LEU A 474 -27.48 -0.67 -28.24
CA LEU A 474 -26.51 0.00 -29.12
C LEU A 474 -25.82 -0.98 -30.10
N ILE A 475 -25.64 -2.25 -29.71
CA ILE A 475 -25.20 -3.32 -30.63
C ILE A 475 -26.28 -3.60 -31.70
N ALA A 476 -27.55 -3.73 -31.31
CA ALA A 476 -28.65 -3.95 -32.23
C ALA A 476 -28.88 -2.77 -33.20
N GLN A 477 -28.56 -1.55 -32.78
CA GLN A 477 -28.56 -0.35 -33.63
C GLN A 477 -27.30 -0.21 -34.52
N GLY A 478 -26.32 -1.11 -34.41
CA GLY A 478 -25.10 -1.10 -35.21
C GLY A 478 -24.10 0.01 -34.81
N MET A 479 -23.98 0.28 -33.50
CA MET A 479 -23.20 1.42 -32.96
C MET A 479 -21.97 1.00 -32.13
N ARG A 480 -21.68 -0.30 -31.97
CA ARG A 480 -20.45 -0.78 -31.32
C ARG A 480 -19.28 -0.70 -32.31
N GLY A 481 -18.19 -0.05 -31.92
CA GLY A 481 -16.95 -0.01 -32.70
C GLY A 481 -16.13 -1.31 -32.55
N GLU A 482 -15.20 -1.52 -33.48
CA GLU A 482 -14.26 -2.65 -33.49
C GLU A 482 -12.96 -2.24 -32.80
N VAL A 483 -12.40 -3.11 -31.95
CA VAL A 483 -11.11 -2.89 -31.27
C VAL A 483 -9.97 -3.30 -32.21
N LEU A 484 -9.00 -2.41 -32.41
CA LEU A 484 -7.83 -2.68 -33.25
C LEU A 484 -6.57 -2.92 -32.41
N GLN A 485 -6.33 -2.11 -31.37
CA GLN A 485 -5.20 -2.26 -30.45
C GLN A 485 -5.51 -1.66 -29.07
N THR A 486 -4.98 -2.25 -28.01
CA THR A 486 -5.01 -1.70 -26.64
C THR A 486 -3.61 -1.59 -26.04
N ALA A 487 -3.43 -0.62 -25.14
CA ALA A 487 -2.29 -0.46 -24.23
C ALA A 487 -2.78 0.12 -22.90
N ASP A 488 -1.92 0.16 -21.87
CA ASP A 488 -2.26 0.82 -20.59
C ASP A 488 -2.55 2.33 -20.75
N THR A 489 -2.10 2.97 -21.84
CA THR A 489 -2.23 4.42 -22.06
C THR A 489 -3.11 4.84 -23.25
N PHE A 490 -3.61 3.88 -24.04
CA PHE A 490 -4.52 4.15 -25.16
C PHE A 490 -5.35 2.92 -25.55
N ALA A 491 -6.45 3.15 -26.27
CA ALA A 491 -7.12 2.14 -27.06
C ALA A 491 -7.44 2.70 -28.46
N GLU A 492 -7.22 1.91 -29.49
CA GLU A 492 -7.43 2.23 -30.90
C GLU A 492 -8.60 1.42 -31.44
N PHE A 493 -9.54 2.12 -32.09
CA PHE A 493 -10.80 1.55 -32.56
C PHE A 493 -11.09 1.94 -34.00
N ARG A 494 -11.84 1.10 -34.70
CA ARG A 494 -12.58 1.45 -35.91
C ARG A 494 -14.01 1.85 -35.52
N ALA A 495 -14.44 3.02 -35.95
CA ALA A 495 -15.81 3.50 -35.78
C ALA A 495 -16.78 2.63 -36.60
N PRO A 496 -18.03 2.43 -36.15
CA PRO A 496 -19.03 1.68 -36.91
C PRO A 496 -19.26 2.32 -38.29
N ASP A 497 -19.53 1.51 -39.31
CA ASP A 497 -19.84 1.98 -40.67
C ASP A 497 -21.32 2.38 -40.76
N ASN A 498 -21.67 3.48 -40.09
CA ASN A 498 -23.04 3.91 -39.85
C ASN A 498 -23.13 5.43 -39.66
N ASP A 499 -23.68 6.15 -40.65
CA ASP A 499 -23.81 7.63 -40.63
C ASP A 499 -24.52 8.20 -39.39
N LYS A 500 -25.33 7.39 -38.69
CA LYS A 500 -26.03 7.78 -37.46
C LYS A 500 -25.08 8.19 -36.32
N LEU A 501 -23.78 7.93 -36.40
CA LEU A 501 -22.80 8.37 -35.40
C LEU A 501 -22.55 9.89 -35.39
N ILE A 502 -22.98 10.62 -36.43
CA ILE A 502 -22.71 12.06 -36.60
C ILE A 502 -23.86 12.90 -36.01
N HIS A 503 -23.58 13.66 -34.95
CA HIS A 503 -24.49 14.62 -34.33
C HIS A 503 -24.22 16.02 -34.89
N GLY A 504 -25.26 16.70 -35.40
CA GLY A 504 -25.13 18.05 -35.96
C GLY A 504 -24.69 18.04 -37.44
N SER A 505 -24.12 19.15 -37.91
CA SER A 505 -23.70 19.30 -39.31
C SER A 505 -22.61 20.37 -39.47
N GLY A 506 -21.88 20.34 -40.59
CA GLY A 506 -20.80 21.28 -40.87
C GLY A 506 -19.65 21.18 -39.86
N SER A 507 -19.02 22.31 -39.53
CA SER A 507 -17.88 22.38 -38.61
C SER A 507 -18.22 22.15 -37.13
N SER A 508 -19.51 22.04 -36.77
CA SER A 508 -19.97 21.66 -35.43
C SER A 508 -20.43 20.19 -35.33
N ALA A 509 -20.27 19.42 -36.42
CA ALA A 509 -20.55 17.99 -36.41
C ALA A 509 -19.59 17.24 -35.47
N VAL A 510 -20.16 16.42 -34.58
CA VAL A 510 -19.41 15.63 -33.59
C VAL A 510 -19.94 14.21 -33.49
N ALA A 511 -19.07 13.28 -33.12
CA ALA A 511 -19.45 11.92 -32.75
C ALA A 511 -19.20 11.72 -31.26
N ARG A 512 -20.20 11.14 -30.59
CA ARG A 512 -20.23 10.92 -29.13
C ARG A 512 -20.19 9.42 -28.84
N PHE A 513 -19.35 9.00 -27.91
CA PHE A 513 -19.24 7.60 -27.53
C PHE A 513 -18.91 7.40 -26.06
N VAL A 514 -19.33 6.24 -25.56
CA VAL A 514 -18.96 5.70 -24.25
C VAL A 514 -17.91 4.62 -24.46
N LEU A 515 -16.79 4.74 -23.76
CA LEU A 515 -15.76 3.72 -23.65
C LEU A 515 -16.09 2.81 -22.45
N TYR A 516 -15.88 1.49 -22.55
CA TYR A 516 -16.22 0.54 -21.49
C TYR A 516 -15.10 -0.48 -21.25
N ASP A 517 -14.88 -0.87 -20.00
CA ASP A 517 -14.05 -2.01 -19.59
C ASP A 517 -14.97 -3.15 -19.13
N ASN A 518 -15.17 -4.15 -20.00
CA ASN A 518 -16.13 -5.23 -19.76
C ASN A 518 -15.78 -6.06 -18.51
N LYS A 519 -14.49 -6.22 -18.21
CA LYS A 519 -14.04 -6.97 -17.03
C LYS A 519 -14.11 -6.15 -15.73
N ALA A 520 -13.95 -4.83 -15.80
CA ALA A 520 -14.11 -3.96 -14.64
C ALA A 520 -15.56 -3.46 -14.42
N ALA A 521 -16.46 -3.69 -15.40
CA ALA A 521 -17.81 -3.15 -15.45
C ALA A 521 -17.88 -1.61 -15.30
N ARG A 522 -16.92 -0.89 -15.90
CA ARG A 522 -16.77 0.57 -15.80
C ARG A 522 -16.87 1.25 -17.17
N ALA A 523 -17.64 2.32 -17.25
CA ALA A 523 -17.73 3.21 -18.41
C ALA A 523 -16.81 4.44 -18.28
N SER A 524 -16.55 5.16 -19.37
CA SER A 524 -16.17 6.58 -19.33
C SER A 524 -17.31 7.43 -18.75
N GLY A 525 -17.11 8.74 -18.64
CA GLY A 525 -18.23 9.65 -18.39
C GLY A 525 -19.36 9.46 -19.41
N VAL A 526 -20.61 9.54 -18.95
CA VAL A 526 -21.83 9.40 -19.76
C VAL A 526 -22.73 10.63 -19.69
N THR A 527 -22.43 11.64 -18.86
CA THR A 527 -23.22 12.88 -18.82
C THR A 527 -22.90 13.76 -20.02
N ALA A 528 -23.74 14.75 -20.32
CA ALA A 528 -23.52 15.67 -21.44
C ALA A 528 -22.19 16.45 -21.34
N GLU A 529 -21.66 16.63 -20.13
CA GLU A 529 -20.42 17.32 -19.80
C GLU A 529 -19.20 16.38 -19.71
N SER A 530 -19.42 15.06 -19.59
CA SER A 530 -18.36 14.06 -19.32
C SER A 530 -18.20 12.99 -20.39
N ILE A 531 -19.13 12.88 -21.34
CA ILE A 531 -19.04 11.97 -22.48
C ILE A 531 -17.92 12.38 -23.47
N VAL A 532 -17.23 11.39 -24.02
CA VAL A 532 -16.18 11.64 -25.01
C VAL A 532 -16.84 12.08 -26.32
N SER A 533 -16.50 13.29 -26.76
CA SER A 533 -17.01 13.89 -28.00
C SER A 533 -15.84 14.33 -28.86
N LEU A 534 -15.80 13.83 -30.10
CA LEU A 534 -14.79 14.16 -31.12
C LEU A 534 -15.44 14.87 -32.31
N PRO A 535 -14.72 15.73 -33.07
CA PRO A 535 -15.19 16.24 -34.35
C PRO A 535 -15.51 15.08 -35.30
N ALA A 536 -16.52 15.22 -36.15
CA ALA A 536 -16.93 14.17 -37.08
C ALA A 536 -17.33 14.68 -38.46
N HIS A 537 -17.18 13.84 -39.48
CA HIS A 537 -17.59 14.14 -40.86
C HIS A 537 -18.07 12.89 -41.59
N SER A 538 -18.81 13.08 -42.69
CA SER A 538 -19.21 11.97 -43.58
C SER A 538 -17.98 11.27 -44.17
N ALA A 539 -18.09 9.97 -44.47
CA ALA A 539 -16.97 9.20 -45.02
C ALA A 539 -16.40 9.85 -46.30
N PRO A 540 -15.07 9.88 -46.49
CA PRO A 540 -14.46 10.52 -47.65
C PRO A 540 -14.89 9.78 -48.93
N PHE A 541 -15.40 10.54 -49.92
CA PHE A 541 -15.90 9.97 -51.17
C PHE A 541 -14.83 9.09 -51.84
N PRO A 542 -15.16 7.86 -52.28
CA PRO A 542 -14.21 6.93 -52.89
C PRO A 542 -13.92 7.32 -54.35
N VAL A 543 -13.31 8.49 -54.56
CA VAL A 543 -13.01 9.09 -55.89
C VAL A 543 -12.27 8.12 -56.80
N LEU A 544 -11.37 7.28 -56.25
CA LEU A 544 -10.67 6.25 -57.02
C LEU A 544 -11.62 5.23 -57.66
N PHE A 545 -12.66 4.78 -56.94
CA PHE A 545 -13.66 3.84 -57.49
C PHE A 545 -14.56 4.53 -58.52
N VAL A 546 -14.89 5.82 -58.34
CA VAL A 546 -15.62 6.61 -59.34
C VAL A 546 -14.77 6.79 -60.61
N LEU A 547 -13.47 7.06 -60.47
CA LEU A 547 -12.52 7.17 -61.60
C LEU A 547 -12.32 5.83 -62.32
N ILE A 548 -12.20 4.71 -61.59
CA ILE A 548 -12.13 3.37 -62.19
C ILE A 548 -13.45 3.00 -62.88
N GLY A 549 -14.60 3.36 -62.30
CA GLY A 549 -15.91 3.19 -62.92
C GLY A 549 -16.07 4.00 -64.21
N LEU A 550 -15.64 5.28 -64.20
CA LEU A 550 -15.61 6.13 -65.38
C LEU A 550 -14.63 5.60 -66.45
N LEU A 551 -13.44 5.12 -66.06
CA LEU A 551 -12.52 4.44 -66.98
C LEU A 551 -13.18 3.19 -67.58
N GLY A 552 -13.88 2.39 -66.78
CA GLY A 552 -14.63 1.23 -67.23
C GLY A 552 -15.71 1.58 -68.24
N VAL A 553 -16.49 2.64 -68.00
CA VAL A 553 -17.49 3.16 -68.95
C VAL A 553 -16.82 3.67 -70.24
N VAL A 554 -15.69 4.37 -70.15
CA VAL A 554 -14.91 4.83 -71.32
C VAL A 554 -14.33 3.65 -72.11
N ILE A 555 -13.83 2.60 -71.45
CA ILE A 555 -13.30 1.39 -72.08
C ILE A 555 -14.43 0.59 -72.76
N VAL A 556 -15.58 0.42 -72.10
CA VAL A 556 -16.76 -0.23 -72.70
C VAL A 556 -17.29 0.59 -73.88
N GLY A 557 -17.32 1.92 -73.77
CA GLY A 557 -17.65 2.81 -74.89
C GLY A 557 -16.68 2.65 -76.08
N LEU A 558 -15.37 2.61 -75.82
CA LEU A 558 -14.34 2.34 -76.83
C LEU A 558 -14.52 0.96 -77.49
N VAL A 559 -14.86 -0.08 -76.72
CA VAL A 559 -15.15 -1.42 -77.25
C VAL A 559 -16.41 -1.41 -78.13
N VAL A 560 -17.47 -0.67 -77.78
CA VAL A 560 -18.67 -0.52 -78.62
C VAL A 560 -18.37 0.26 -79.91
N VAL A 561 -17.50 1.29 -79.85
CA VAL A 561 -17.02 2.02 -81.04
C VAL A 561 -16.13 1.15 -81.94
N LEU A 562 -15.32 0.26 -81.35
CA LEU A 562 -14.51 -0.71 -82.11
C LEU A 562 -15.37 -1.82 -82.74
N LEU A 563 -16.42 -2.29 -82.05
CA LEU A 563 -17.34 -3.31 -82.56
C LEU A 563 -18.25 -2.80 -83.71
N THR A 564 -18.43 -1.48 -83.83
CA THR A 564 -19.17 -0.86 -84.95
C THR A 564 -18.31 -0.58 -86.18
N ARG A 565 -17.00 -0.88 -86.15
CA ARG A 565 -16.07 -0.68 -87.29
C ARG A 565 -15.28 -1.93 -87.71
N GLY A 566 -16.01 -3.03 -87.91
CA GLY A 566 -15.81 -4.04 -88.97
C GLY A 566 -14.45 -4.76 -89.17
N GLY A 567 -14.50 -6.10 -89.21
CA GLY A 567 -13.88 -6.77 -90.37
C GLY A 567 -13.01 -8.05 -90.24
N GLY A 568 -13.18 -8.92 -89.24
CA GLY A 568 -12.60 -10.29 -89.27
C GLY A 568 -11.14 -10.41 -88.79
N LYS A 569 -10.55 -11.63 -88.71
CA LYS A 569 -10.93 -12.92 -89.33
C LYS A 569 -10.45 -14.12 -88.46
N LYS A 570 -11.33 -15.12 -88.25
CA LYS A 570 -11.08 -16.58 -88.00
C LYS A 570 -9.95 -17.02 -87.02
N ARG A 571 -10.30 -17.65 -85.87
CA ARG A 571 -10.29 -19.14 -85.59
C ARG A 571 -8.88 -19.71 -85.29
N THR A 572 -8.62 -20.59 -84.31
CA THR A 572 -9.40 -21.77 -83.82
C THR A 572 -9.33 -22.05 -82.31
N THR A 573 -10.20 -22.95 -81.82
CA THR A 573 -10.19 -23.63 -80.50
C THR A 573 -9.11 -24.75 -80.44
N THR A 574 -8.85 -25.55 -79.39
CA THR A 574 -9.54 -26.07 -78.16
C THR A 574 -8.44 -26.67 -77.20
N ALA A 575 -8.57 -27.24 -75.97
CA ALA A 575 -9.66 -27.59 -75.04
C ALA A 575 -9.19 -27.78 -73.55
N ALA A 576 -10.15 -27.77 -72.61
CA ALA A 576 -10.32 -28.54 -71.35
C ALA A 576 -9.12 -29.03 -70.44
N ARG A 577 -8.98 -28.39 -69.26
CA ARG A 577 -9.34 -28.90 -67.89
C ARG A 577 -8.76 -30.25 -67.33
N ALA A 578 -7.95 -30.19 -66.24
CA ALA A 578 -7.95 -31.13 -65.08
C ALA A 578 -7.01 -30.70 -63.90
N GLN A 579 -7.08 -31.38 -62.74
CA GLN A 579 -6.24 -31.30 -61.50
C GLN A 579 -5.69 -32.74 -61.17
N PRO A 580 -4.99 -33.10 -60.05
CA PRO A 580 -4.37 -32.38 -58.91
C PRO A 580 -2.89 -32.84 -58.60
N ALA A 581 -2.42 -32.84 -57.34
CA ALA A 581 -1.05 -33.18 -56.82
C ALA A 581 -0.97 -34.62 -56.18
N PRO A 582 0.02 -35.10 -55.33
CA PRO A 582 1.24 -34.50 -54.71
C PRO A 582 2.50 -35.45 -54.42
N VAL A 583 3.48 -34.95 -53.62
CA VAL A 583 4.54 -35.61 -52.74
C VAL A 583 5.82 -36.33 -53.27
N MET A 584 6.89 -36.32 -52.42
CA MET A 584 8.14 -37.15 -52.31
C MET A 584 9.35 -36.82 -53.22
N ALA A 585 10.65 -37.04 -52.85
CA ALA A 585 11.38 -37.17 -51.56
C ALA A 585 12.93 -37.23 -51.79
N GLY A 586 13.78 -37.00 -50.78
CA GLY A 586 15.22 -37.42 -50.79
C GLY A 586 16.26 -36.49 -50.14
N GLY A 587 17.20 -37.05 -49.36
CA GLY A 587 18.47 -36.43 -48.89
C GLY A 587 19.71 -37.04 -49.59
N PRO A 588 20.98 -36.93 -49.07
CA PRO A 588 21.39 -36.68 -47.67
C PRO A 588 22.56 -35.65 -47.48
N ALA A 589 23.13 -35.61 -46.27
CA ALA A 589 24.38 -34.90 -45.87
C ALA A 589 25.58 -35.91 -45.82
N PRO A 590 26.79 -35.64 -45.23
CA PRO A 590 27.35 -34.43 -44.58
C PRO A 590 28.83 -34.11 -44.92
N VAL A 591 29.41 -33.07 -44.28
CA VAL A 591 30.86 -32.96 -43.94
C VAL A 591 31.04 -32.12 -42.65
N MET A 592 32.21 -32.20 -42.00
CA MET A 592 32.44 -31.80 -40.61
C MET A 592 33.65 -30.87 -40.40
N ALA A 593 33.53 -30.05 -39.34
CA ALA A 593 34.59 -29.53 -38.45
C ALA A 593 35.70 -28.61 -39.01
N GLY A 594 36.07 -27.63 -38.18
CA GLY A 594 37.20 -26.71 -38.38
C GLY A 594 37.23 -25.65 -37.28
N GLY A 595 37.78 -25.98 -36.10
CA GLY A 595 37.79 -25.09 -34.93
C GLY A 595 39.21 -24.67 -34.51
N TYR A 596 39.31 -23.52 -33.86
CA TYR A 596 40.52 -23.04 -33.18
C TYR A 596 40.15 -22.41 -31.83
N GLY A 597 40.80 -22.88 -30.76
CA GLY A 597 41.06 -22.05 -29.57
C GLY A 597 42.40 -21.31 -29.73
N GLY A 598 42.78 -20.37 -28.88
CA GLY A 598 42.10 -19.85 -27.68
C GLY A 598 43.14 -19.17 -26.76
N ALA A 599 42.69 -18.39 -25.77
CA ALA A 599 43.58 -17.86 -24.72
C ALA A 599 42.80 -17.57 -23.43
N PRO A 600 43.38 -17.74 -22.22
CA PRO A 600 42.67 -17.50 -20.96
C PRO A 600 42.74 -16.02 -20.54
N GLN A 601 41.60 -15.45 -20.16
CA GLN A 601 41.58 -14.20 -19.39
C GLN A 601 41.85 -14.50 -17.90
N VAL A 602 42.74 -13.73 -17.28
CA VAL A 602 43.04 -13.84 -15.84
C VAL A 602 41.83 -13.33 -15.05
N GLY A 603 41.31 -14.16 -14.14
CA GLY A 603 40.17 -13.79 -13.31
C GLY A 603 40.48 -12.62 -12.36
N PRO A 604 39.55 -11.69 -12.12
CA PRO A 604 39.70 -10.68 -11.08
C PRO A 604 39.77 -11.33 -9.67
N PRO A 605 40.30 -10.63 -8.66
CA PRO A 605 40.25 -11.09 -7.27
C PRO A 605 38.79 -11.31 -6.82
N PRO A 606 38.56 -12.17 -5.81
CA PRO A 606 37.21 -12.56 -5.42
C PRO A 606 36.36 -11.34 -5.04
N ALA A 607 35.35 -11.06 -5.86
CA ALA A 607 34.38 -10.02 -5.57
C ALA A 607 33.59 -10.37 -4.31
N VAL A 608 33.43 -9.40 -3.40
CA VAL A 608 32.50 -9.53 -2.29
C VAL A 608 31.09 -9.50 -2.89
N VAL A 609 30.45 -10.66 -2.98
CA VAL A 609 29.09 -10.82 -3.52
C VAL A 609 28.12 -10.08 -2.60
N ASN A 610 27.65 -8.92 -3.06
CA ASN A 610 26.75 -8.06 -2.30
C ASN A 610 25.28 -8.39 -2.55
N ARG A 611 24.96 -9.15 -3.61
CA ARG A 611 23.61 -9.64 -3.88
C ARG A 611 23.62 -10.97 -4.62
N ALA A 612 22.66 -11.83 -4.30
CA ALA A 612 22.38 -13.02 -5.08
C ALA A 612 20.93 -12.98 -5.59
N VAL A 613 20.74 -13.48 -6.80
CA VAL A 613 19.47 -13.43 -7.53
C VAL A 613 19.17 -14.82 -8.09
N LEU A 614 17.98 -15.34 -7.80
CA LEU A 614 17.45 -16.55 -8.41
C LEU A 614 16.54 -16.11 -9.56
N GLN A 615 16.95 -16.34 -10.81
CA GLN A 615 16.20 -16.00 -12.02
C GLN A 615 15.43 -17.23 -12.52
N GLY A 616 14.09 -17.17 -12.57
CA GLY A 616 13.25 -18.28 -13.01
C GLY A 616 11.89 -17.83 -13.58
N PRO A 617 10.91 -18.74 -13.73
CA PRO A 617 9.62 -18.46 -14.37
C PRO A 617 8.81 -17.32 -13.73
N PHE A 618 9.05 -17.03 -12.44
CA PHE A 618 8.39 -15.98 -11.67
C PHE A 618 9.24 -14.69 -11.56
N GLY A 619 10.23 -14.53 -12.44
CA GLY A 619 11.14 -13.39 -12.48
C GLY A 619 12.38 -13.59 -11.60
N ALA A 620 12.84 -12.50 -10.98
CA ALA A 620 14.10 -12.43 -10.24
C ALA A 620 13.84 -12.31 -8.73
N LEU A 621 14.12 -13.37 -7.97
CA LEU A 621 14.02 -13.38 -6.51
C LEU A 621 15.36 -12.91 -5.92
N ASN A 622 15.34 -11.83 -5.13
CA ASN A 622 16.55 -11.20 -4.58
C ASN A 622 16.84 -11.69 -3.16
N VAL A 623 18.03 -12.23 -2.92
CA VAL A 623 18.51 -12.65 -1.59
C VAL A 623 19.34 -11.54 -0.96
N VAL A 624 18.93 -11.10 0.22
CA VAL A 624 19.61 -10.05 1.01
C VAL A 624 20.77 -10.67 1.81
N PRO A 625 21.99 -10.10 1.80
CA PRO A 625 23.08 -10.56 2.65
C PRO A 625 22.72 -10.55 4.14
N GLY A 626 23.18 -11.56 4.87
CA GLY A 626 23.02 -11.63 6.34
C GLY A 626 21.61 -11.94 6.84
N MET A 627 20.66 -12.27 5.96
CA MET A 627 19.31 -12.72 6.33
C MET A 627 19.05 -14.16 5.86
N GLU A 628 18.39 -14.97 6.71
CA GLU A 628 17.75 -16.21 6.26
C GLU A 628 16.37 -15.89 5.69
N MET A 629 16.19 -16.06 4.37
CA MET A 629 14.97 -15.74 3.65
C MET A 629 14.20 -17.01 3.29
N ARG A 630 12.97 -17.11 3.78
CA ARG A 630 12.05 -18.23 3.49
C ARG A 630 11.49 -18.12 2.08
N LEU A 631 11.47 -19.24 1.36
CA LEU A 631 10.95 -19.41 0.01
C LEU A 631 9.81 -20.42 -0.01
N GLY A 632 8.72 -20.08 -0.70
CA GLY A 632 7.53 -20.92 -0.77
C GLY A 632 6.33 -20.21 -1.39
N ARG A 633 5.19 -20.90 -1.43
CA ARG A 633 3.93 -20.38 -2.00
C ARG A 633 3.13 -19.50 -1.04
N ASP A 634 3.35 -19.59 0.27
CA ASP A 634 2.64 -18.76 1.24
C ASP A 634 3.36 -17.42 1.46
N GLY A 635 2.82 -16.35 0.88
CA GLY A 635 3.32 -14.98 1.04
C GLY A 635 3.11 -14.37 2.43
N ALA A 636 2.40 -15.04 3.36
CA ALA A 636 2.40 -14.65 4.78
C ALA A 636 3.63 -15.18 5.54
N SER A 637 4.18 -16.33 5.12
CA SER A 637 5.31 -17.00 5.77
C SER A 637 6.64 -16.89 5.02
N CYS A 638 6.63 -16.57 3.72
CA CYS A 638 7.79 -16.57 2.84
C CYS A 638 8.09 -15.19 2.23
N ALA A 639 9.32 -14.71 2.41
CA ALA A 639 9.80 -13.46 1.82
C ALA A 639 10.12 -13.60 0.32
N LEU A 640 10.44 -14.83 -0.14
CA LEU A 640 10.64 -15.15 -1.55
C LEU A 640 9.43 -15.96 -2.04
N LEU A 641 8.42 -15.24 -2.54
CA LEU A 641 7.18 -15.84 -3.01
C LEU A 641 7.37 -16.54 -4.36
N VAL A 642 7.05 -17.83 -4.40
CA VAL A 642 6.92 -18.62 -5.63
C VAL A 642 5.50 -19.16 -5.70
N ALA A 643 4.62 -18.42 -6.38
CA ALA A 643 3.16 -18.59 -6.34
C ALA A 643 2.64 -19.75 -7.22
N ASP A 644 3.27 -20.92 -7.14
CA ASP A 644 2.96 -22.09 -7.96
C ASP A 644 2.42 -23.26 -7.11
N PRO A 645 1.31 -23.93 -7.47
CA PRO A 645 0.74 -25.04 -6.71
C PRO A 645 1.71 -26.21 -6.42
N SER A 646 2.74 -26.40 -7.25
CA SER A 646 3.78 -27.41 -7.06
C SER A 646 4.81 -27.06 -5.98
N VAL A 647 4.72 -25.86 -5.41
CA VAL A 647 5.57 -25.37 -4.31
C VAL A 647 4.79 -25.43 -3.00
N SER A 648 5.38 -26.05 -1.97
CA SER A 648 4.86 -26.04 -0.59
C SER A 648 4.69 -24.60 -0.07
N SER A 649 3.77 -24.39 0.88
CA SER A 649 3.55 -23.08 1.53
C SER A 649 4.85 -22.50 2.07
N PHE A 650 5.63 -23.33 2.76
CA PHE A 650 7.05 -23.16 3.06
C PHE A 650 7.80 -24.31 2.38
N HIS A 651 8.81 -24.02 1.55
CA HIS A 651 9.48 -25.02 0.69
C HIS A 651 10.99 -25.09 0.98
N ALA A 652 11.64 -23.94 1.07
CA ALA A 652 13.07 -23.83 1.33
C ALA A 652 13.39 -22.58 2.13
N THR A 653 14.59 -22.52 2.71
CA THR A 653 15.20 -21.27 3.18
C THR A 653 16.50 -21.06 2.41
N VAL A 654 16.76 -19.82 2.00
CA VAL A 654 18.04 -19.41 1.39
C VAL A 654 18.72 -18.33 2.24
N LYS A 655 20.04 -18.26 2.17
CA LYS A 655 20.80 -17.17 2.79
C LYS A 655 22.08 -16.85 2.02
N LEU A 656 22.48 -15.59 2.05
CA LEU A 656 23.75 -15.12 1.48
C LEU A 656 24.68 -14.73 2.64
N GLU A 657 25.71 -15.56 2.87
CA GLU A 657 26.60 -15.50 4.03
C GLU A 657 28.05 -15.68 3.58
N GLY A 658 28.95 -14.77 3.96
CA GLY A 658 30.36 -14.79 3.52
C GLY A 658 30.57 -14.64 2.01
N GLY A 659 29.59 -14.10 1.28
CA GLY A 659 29.58 -14.06 -0.19
C GLY A 659 29.13 -15.36 -0.87
N GLN A 660 28.82 -16.41 -0.09
CA GLN A 660 28.31 -17.69 -0.57
C GLN A 660 26.78 -17.72 -0.41
N LEU A 661 26.06 -18.05 -1.49
CA LEU A 661 24.64 -18.38 -1.42
C LEU A 661 24.47 -19.83 -0.92
N TRP A 662 23.52 -20.04 -0.03
CA TRP A 662 23.14 -21.35 0.51
C TRP A 662 21.63 -21.56 0.37
N VAL A 663 21.21 -22.82 0.23
CA VAL A 663 19.81 -23.28 0.27
C VAL A 663 19.64 -24.47 1.21
N ARG A 664 18.50 -24.55 1.89
CA ARG A 664 18.06 -25.68 2.72
C ARG A 664 16.62 -26.03 2.33
N ASP A 665 16.36 -27.30 2.05
CA ASP A 665 14.98 -27.78 1.86
C ASP A 665 14.28 -27.89 3.23
N GLU A 666 13.05 -27.38 3.33
CA GLU A 666 12.28 -27.29 4.57
C GLU A 666 11.24 -28.41 4.67
N ASN A 667 11.65 -29.62 4.27
CA ASN A 667 10.82 -30.81 4.13
C ASN A 667 9.68 -30.62 3.12
N SER A 668 10.01 -30.13 1.94
CA SER A 668 9.04 -29.82 0.89
C SER A 668 8.51 -31.07 0.18
N ASN A 669 7.24 -31.02 -0.26
CA ASN A 669 6.56 -32.17 -0.85
C ASN A 669 7.29 -32.67 -2.11
N ASN A 670 7.59 -31.74 -3.03
CA ASN A 670 8.20 -32.05 -4.32
C ASN A 670 9.73 -32.00 -4.32
N GLY A 671 10.34 -31.42 -3.28
CA GLY A 671 11.79 -31.36 -3.08
C GLY A 671 12.50 -30.19 -3.76
N THR A 672 13.52 -29.67 -3.08
CA THR A 672 14.57 -28.84 -3.66
C THR A 672 15.63 -29.73 -4.32
N TYR A 673 16.14 -29.33 -5.49
CA TYR A 673 17.23 -30.01 -6.21
C TYR A 673 18.32 -29.02 -6.60
N VAL A 674 19.59 -29.47 -6.62
CA VAL A 674 20.75 -28.70 -7.08
C VAL A 674 21.56 -29.56 -8.04
N GLY A 675 21.86 -29.06 -9.24
CA GLY A 675 22.56 -29.85 -10.27
C GLY A 675 21.87 -31.18 -10.62
N GLY A 676 20.54 -31.26 -10.48
CA GLY A 676 19.74 -32.46 -10.71
C GLY A 676 19.60 -33.41 -9.50
N ALA A 677 20.42 -33.28 -8.45
CA ALA A 677 20.31 -34.10 -7.23
C ALA A 677 19.31 -33.49 -6.23
N ARG A 678 18.41 -34.31 -5.65
CA ARG A 678 17.49 -33.86 -4.59
C ARG A 678 18.26 -33.64 -3.29
N LEU A 679 17.99 -32.54 -2.60
CA LEU A 679 18.58 -32.24 -1.30
C LEU A 679 17.92 -33.07 -0.17
N ALA A 680 18.69 -33.34 0.88
CA ALA A 680 18.13 -33.83 2.14
C ALA A 680 17.44 -32.67 2.90
N PRO A 681 16.21 -32.86 3.42
CA PRO A 681 15.56 -31.88 4.29
C PRO A 681 16.45 -31.45 5.46
N GLY A 682 16.45 -30.16 5.78
CA GLY A 682 17.25 -29.60 6.88
C GLY A 682 18.74 -29.38 6.58
N GLN A 683 19.28 -29.90 5.46
CA GLN A 683 20.70 -29.73 5.11
C GLN A 683 20.97 -28.46 4.31
N TRP A 684 21.87 -27.60 4.81
CA TRP A 684 22.41 -26.47 4.05
C TRP A 684 23.34 -26.96 2.92
N THR A 685 23.07 -26.49 1.70
CA THR A 685 23.82 -26.81 0.48
C THR A 685 24.25 -25.50 -0.21
N PRO A 686 25.51 -25.36 -0.64
CA PRO A 686 25.98 -24.16 -1.32
C PRO A 686 25.48 -24.11 -2.77
N LEU A 687 25.17 -22.90 -3.25
CA LEU A 687 24.75 -22.59 -4.61
C LEU A 687 25.79 -21.69 -5.28
N ASN A 688 26.26 -22.06 -6.47
CA ASN A 688 27.32 -21.33 -7.17
C ASN A 688 26.76 -20.41 -8.26
N HIS A 689 27.49 -19.35 -8.63
CA HIS A 689 27.16 -18.52 -9.79
C HIS A 689 27.03 -19.40 -11.06
N GLY A 690 25.95 -19.22 -11.82
CA GLY A 690 25.66 -19.97 -13.04
C GLY A 690 25.14 -21.40 -12.81
N SER A 691 25.02 -21.87 -11.57
CA SER A 691 24.33 -23.14 -11.27
C SER A 691 22.81 -23.00 -11.38
N SER A 692 22.10 -24.11 -11.56
CA SER A 692 20.64 -24.17 -11.43
C SER A 692 20.21 -24.86 -10.14
N VAL A 693 19.16 -24.30 -9.53
CA VAL A 693 18.40 -24.87 -8.41
C VAL A 693 16.97 -25.09 -8.88
N ARG A 694 16.34 -26.16 -8.43
CA ARG A 694 14.92 -26.42 -8.68
C ARG A 694 14.12 -26.51 -7.39
N PHE A 695 12.92 -25.95 -7.40
CA PHE A 695 11.92 -26.09 -6.34
C PHE A 695 10.74 -26.86 -6.93
N GLY A 696 10.70 -28.18 -6.71
CA GLY A 696 9.83 -29.09 -7.43
C GLY A 696 10.11 -29.11 -8.95
N PRO A 697 9.11 -28.81 -9.81
CA PRO A 697 9.31 -28.76 -11.26
C PRO A 697 9.97 -27.47 -11.75
N LEU A 698 9.95 -26.39 -10.97
CA LEU A 698 10.42 -25.07 -11.38
C LEU A 698 11.94 -24.94 -11.27
N GLU A 699 12.59 -24.41 -12.31
CA GLU A 699 14.04 -24.20 -12.36
C GLU A 699 14.41 -22.72 -12.29
N PHE A 700 15.45 -22.41 -11.53
CA PHE A 700 15.99 -21.08 -11.32
C PHE A 700 17.51 -21.08 -11.51
N MET A 701 18.01 -20.13 -12.30
CA MET A 701 19.44 -19.88 -12.49
C MET A 701 19.97 -18.94 -11.41
N ILE A 702 21.13 -19.27 -10.84
CA ILE A 702 21.79 -18.47 -9.80
C ILE A 702 22.70 -17.43 -10.44
N ARG A 703 22.45 -16.15 -10.16
CA ARG A 703 23.29 -15.03 -10.59
C ARG A 703 23.72 -14.22 -9.36
N PHE A 704 25.01 -13.93 -9.27
CA PHE A 704 25.56 -13.01 -8.26
C PHE A 704 25.79 -11.63 -8.90
N GLU A 705 25.57 -10.58 -8.11
CA GLU A 705 25.72 -9.15 -8.46
C GLU A 705 26.46 -8.38 -7.34
#